data_AF-A0AAW0V2D5-F1
#
_entry.id   AF-A0AAW0V2D5-F1
#
_cell.length_a   1.000
_cell.length_b   1.000
_cell.length_c   1.000
_cell.angle_alpha   90.00
_cell.angle_beta   90.00
_cell.angle_gamma   90.00
#
_symmetry.space_group_name_H-M   'P 1'
#
loop_
_entity.id
_entity.type
_entity.pdbx_description
1 polymer ?
#
loop_
_entity_poly.entity_id
_entity_poly.type
_entity_poly.pdbx_seq_one_letter_code
_entity_poly.pdbx_strand_id
1 'polypeptide(L)'
;MGRGVYKPSQLNFIHGRPTCRGLEDAESMEEYFNVINALKNSKRLRHWDKPPEDYGPNNPEDSDYNRNGLKDIGDFSKIDFSGQSSFTTEVETEEECQEENKDEVPTDTQHGSCSAEGPSECVQQYLPISLDIACKAYEQYKLNLLLEKMSLEKSYKEAIQKKTKQKQEAYLHDLNSIYAQHEKEVEEYHLTQQERIKNEENVLRQQEEEAQTAVQHCKREYTSQVSRQSSQLLEAMESAQRQEAEQANLLQSLIAQLQMLHTDFVTKRNVMYQLLRELEGSEIDRNTEARFNNTRTQVEDIINSFRQKPLSRVQIDKVYKALQQELTTVGSIIQKLESRKVEKANQEAERIQQENEAKAKAAELEMKRQQQAQREQERIESEQKQEEKYEAALEADKRDKLEDFKQKVDYFLEASEKLSKDQLWELRRKATMANQINKDNHSINRDKLQKLLAEMRERKAEPDVLASFKNSVMSNIVKQVAIQDALGASAYSWLLVELVTFHPDLWDLFLYYLFKLCPPLMPGSQMCREGQINIEKLDQYYSQIGKYSTMYGFVLTRISKKQGSPIRAAAIGWEVLANVLSQPPLSGITGEVLLRFIQSFGFTLQETYRKQFVKLMEFIVKCYLPKIRECTEEGGQNCLILFENFLAEYKPNKLTQNQMIMKYM
;
A
#
# COMPACT_ATOMS: atom_id res chain seq x y z
N MET A 1 52.06 8.98 -29.14
CA MET A 1 52.69 7.71 -28.72
C MET A 1 52.15 7.37 -27.34
N GLY A 2 51.41 6.30 -27.05
CA GLY A 2 50.89 5.19 -27.83
C GLY A 2 50.37 4.13 -26.85
N ARG A 3 49.23 3.52 -27.20
CA ARG A 3 48.63 2.24 -26.71
C ARG A 3 48.02 2.27 -25.28
N GLY A 4 46.86 1.70 -25.00
CA GLY A 4 45.92 0.91 -25.81
C GLY A 4 45.21 -0.17 -24.97
N VAL A 5 43.87 -0.08 -24.93
CA VAL A 5 42.84 -1.15 -25.07
C VAL A 5 42.91 -2.45 -24.24
N TYR A 6 41.86 -2.76 -23.44
CA TYR A 6 40.85 -3.84 -23.63
C TYR A 6 40.09 -4.22 -22.31
N LYS A 7 38.74 -4.23 -22.39
CA LYS A 7 37.80 -5.13 -21.64
C LYS A 7 37.95 -6.58 -22.17
N PRO A 8 37.37 -7.70 -21.64
CA PRO A 8 36.11 -7.83 -20.89
C PRO A 8 36.02 -8.92 -19.77
N SER A 9 34.82 -9.01 -19.20
CA SER A 9 34.15 -9.96 -18.30
C SER A 9 34.41 -11.47 -18.43
N GLN A 10 34.26 -12.20 -17.31
CA GLN A 10 33.47 -13.46 -17.24
C GLN A 10 32.80 -13.66 -15.87
N LEU A 11 31.50 -13.98 -15.93
CA LEU A 11 30.60 -14.39 -14.85
C LEU A 11 30.79 -15.88 -14.53
N ASN A 12 30.64 -16.25 -13.25
CA ASN A 12 30.26 -17.61 -12.85
C ASN A 12 28.92 -17.57 -12.12
N PHE A 13 27.98 -18.40 -12.60
CA PHE A 13 26.63 -18.63 -12.11
C PHE A 13 26.63 -19.48 -10.83
N ILE A 14 25.79 -19.12 -9.84
CA ILE A 14 25.27 -20.08 -8.86
C ILE A 14 23.77 -19.80 -8.61
N HIS A 15 22.97 -20.85 -8.70
CA HIS A 15 21.53 -20.88 -8.42
C HIS A 15 21.27 -20.93 -6.91
N GLY A 16 20.58 -19.92 -6.38
CA GLY A 16 19.95 -19.95 -5.05
C GLY A 16 18.62 -19.19 -5.08
N ARG A 17 17.54 -19.83 -4.62
CA ARG A 17 16.25 -19.15 -4.37
C ARG A 17 16.36 -18.36 -3.06
N PRO A 18 15.94 -17.09 -3.02
CA PRO A 18 15.89 -16.36 -1.75
C PRO A 18 14.61 -16.73 -0.98
N THR A 19 14.77 -17.12 0.28
CA THR A 19 13.70 -17.20 1.28
C THR A 19 13.62 -15.87 2.02
N CYS A 20 12.47 -15.21 1.96
CA CYS A 20 12.16 -14.07 2.82
C CYS A 20 11.95 -14.57 4.26
N ARG A 21 12.95 -14.39 5.12
CA ARG A 21 12.76 -14.33 6.59
C ARG A 21 12.88 -12.87 7.00
N GLY A 22 11.88 -12.37 7.69
CA GLY A 22 11.86 -11.00 8.21
C GLY A 22 10.47 -10.39 8.17
N LEU A 23 9.51 -10.98 8.87
CA LEU A 23 8.21 -10.38 9.20
C LEU A 23 7.80 -10.88 10.60
N GLU A 24 8.58 -10.50 11.60
CA GLU A 24 8.22 -10.60 13.01
C GLU A 24 8.63 -9.29 13.67
N ASP A 25 7.83 -8.23 13.51
CA ASP A 25 7.91 -7.06 14.40
C ASP A 25 6.53 -6.37 14.46
N ALA A 26 5.98 -6.28 15.67
CA ALA A 26 4.64 -5.77 15.96
C ALA A 26 4.55 -4.24 16.01
N GLU A 27 5.69 -3.52 15.96
CA GLU A 27 5.73 -2.06 16.10
C GLU A 27 5.42 -1.30 14.80
N SER A 28 5.53 -1.90 13.61
CA SER A 28 5.22 -1.20 12.34
C SER A 28 3.71 -1.11 12.03
N MET A 29 2.87 -1.81 12.79
CA MET A 29 1.41 -1.80 12.67
C MET A 29 0.72 -0.65 13.44
N GLU A 30 1.43 0.08 14.30
CA GLU A 30 0.88 1.23 15.03
C GLU A 30 0.81 2.49 14.14
N GLU A 31 1.73 2.63 13.18
CA GLU A 31 1.72 3.74 12.20
C GLU A 31 0.65 3.58 11.10
N TYR A 32 0.12 2.35 10.91
CA TYR A 32 -0.95 2.00 9.95
C TYR A 32 -2.26 2.78 10.18
N PHE A 33 -2.54 3.23 11.41
CA PHE A 33 -3.88 3.71 11.77
C PHE A 33 -4.06 5.24 11.78
N ASN A 34 -2.99 6.03 11.84
CA ASN A 34 -3.09 7.50 11.92
C ASN A 34 -3.60 8.15 10.62
N VAL A 35 -3.38 7.53 9.46
CA VAL A 35 -3.74 8.10 8.15
C VAL A 35 -5.16 7.70 7.72
N ILE A 36 -5.63 6.49 8.07
CA ILE A 36 -7.01 6.03 7.78
C ILE A 36 -8.02 6.63 8.76
N ASN A 37 -7.64 6.90 10.02
CA ASN A 37 -8.48 7.61 10.99
C ASN A 37 -8.77 9.06 10.56
N ALA A 38 -7.83 9.72 9.87
CA ALA A 38 -8.07 11.06 9.30
C ALA A 38 -9.12 11.08 8.17
N LEU A 39 -9.33 9.96 7.46
CA LEU A 39 -10.30 9.84 6.37
C LEU A 39 -11.68 9.32 6.85
N LYS A 40 -11.71 8.45 7.87
CA LYS A 40 -12.95 7.89 8.43
C LYS A 40 -13.62 8.79 9.48
N ASN A 41 -12.85 9.58 10.25
CA ASN A 41 -13.38 10.50 11.28
C ASN A 41 -13.91 11.84 10.72
N SER A 42 -13.99 11.97 9.39
CA SER A 42 -14.81 13.02 8.78
C SER A 42 -16.26 12.85 9.21
N LYS A 43 -16.80 13.81 9.98
CA LYS A 43 -18.19 13.84 10.48
C LYS A 43 -19.27 13.64 9.40
N ARG A 44 -18.91 13.61 8.12
CA ARG A 44 -19.81 13.51 6.96
C ARG A 44 -20.05 12.08 6.43
N LEU A 45 -19.44 11.03 6.97
CA LEU A 45 -19.59 9.64 6.46
C LEU A 45 -20.51 8.71 7.29
N ARG A 46 -21.14 9.21 8.36
CA ARG A 46 -21.95 8.40 9.31
C ARG A 46 -23.26 7.79 8.76
N HIS A 47 -23.55 7.92 7.47
CA HIS A 47 -24.83 7.49 6.87
C HIS A 47 -24.74 6.15 6.10
N TRP A 48 -23.60 5.46 6.17
CA TRP A 48 -23.27 4.29 5.34
C TRP A 48 -23.59 2.93 6.01
N ASP A 49 -23.95 2.91 7.30
CA ASP A 49 -24.23 1.67 8.06
C ASP A 49 -25.74 1.35 8.18
N LYS A 50 -26.62 2.03 7.44
CA LYS A 50 -28.06 1.71 7.49
C LYS A 50 -28.40 0.52 6.58
N PRO A 51 -29.27 -0.41 7.01
CA PRO A 51 -29.68 -1.54 6.19
C PRO A 51 -30.43 -1.08 4.92
N PRO A 52 -30.41 -1.88 3.82
CA PRO A 52 -30.95 -1.48 2.52
C PRO A 52 -32.44 -1.10 2.50
N GLU A 53 -33.19 -1.54 3.51
CA GLU A 53 -34.65 -1.39 3.61
C GLU A 53 -35.09 0.04 4.01
N ASP A 54 -34.16 0.85 4.52
CA ASP A 54 -34.43 2.25 4.92
C ASP A 54 -34.20 3.28 3.81
N TYR A 55 -33.78 2.84 2.61
CA TYR A 55 -33.55 3.70 1.47
C TYR A 55 -34.78 3.74 0.55
N GLY A 56 -35.48 4.88 0.53
CA GLY A 56 -36.59 5.09 -0.38
C GLY A 56 -37.18 6.50 -0.30
N PRO A 57 -37.86 6.97 -1.36
CA PRO A 57 -38.37 8.34 -1.50
C PRO A 57 -39.44 8.74 -0.45
N ASN A 58 -39.81 7.83 0.45
CA ASN A 58 -40.84 8.03 1.46
C ASN A 58 -40.26 8.27 2.87
N ASN A 59 -38.93 8.33 3.04
CA ASN A 59 -38.31 8.64 4.32
C ASN A 59 -38.14 10.17 4.48
N PRO A 60 -38.87 10.82 5.40
CA PRO A 60 -38.87 12.28 5.53
C PRO A 60 -37.57 12.87 6.08
N GLU A 61 -36.64 12.06 6.60
CA GLU A 61 -35.30 12.51 6.99
C GLU A 61 -34.31 12.61 5.81
N ASP A 62 -34.70 12.16 4.60
CA ASP A 62 -33.82 12.05 3.43
C ASP A 62 -34.04 13.17 2.38
N SER A 63 -34.67 14.29 2.76
CA SER A 63 -34.91 15.42 1.85
C SER A 63 -33.63 16.18 1.42
N ASP A 64 -32.48 15.83 1.99
CA ASP A 64 -31.18 16.44 1.69
C ASP A 64 -30.44 15.79 0.51
N TYR A 65 -31.00 14.74 -0.11
CA TYR A 65 -30.41 14.06 -1.27
C TYR A 65 -30.16 14.96 -2.50
N ASN A 66 -30.74 16.18 -2.54
CA ASN A 66 -30.56 17.16 -3.62
C ASN A 66 -29.68 18.37 -3.28
N ARG A 67 -29.03 18.43 -2.11
CA ARG A 67 -28.05 19.49 -1.79
C ARG A 67 -26.68 18.91 -1.45
N ASN A 68 -25.85 18.78 -2.49
CA ASN A 68 -24.38 18.77 -2.49
C ASN A 68 -23.66 18.81 -1.12
N GLY A 69 -23.69 17.71 -0.35
CA GLY A 69 -22.88 17.53 0.87
C GLY A 69 -21.38 17.29 0.63
N LEU A 70 -20.94 17.25 -0.64
CA LEU A 70 -19.57 16.94 -1.06
C LEU A 70 -18.74 18.17 -1.48
N LYS A 71 -19.22 19.39 -1.23
CA LYS A 71 -18.60 20.60 -1.80
C LYS A 71 -17.19 20.91 -1.26
N ASP A 72 -16.85 20.48 -0.03
CA ASP A 72 -15.61 20.92 0.63
C ASP A 72 -14.72 19.77 1.18
N ILE A 73 -14.73 18.59 0.57
CA ILE A 73 -13.71 17.56 0.87
C ILE A 73 -12.58 17.70 -0.16
N GLY A 74 -11.44 18.27 0.29
CA GLY A 74 -10.21 18.39 -0.48
C GLY A 74 -10.23 19.49 -1.55
N ASP A 75 -10.51 20.73 -1.15
CA ASP A 75 -10.45 21.88 -2.06
C ASP A 75 -8.99 22.29 -2.33
N PHE A 76 -8.43 21.79 -3.44
CA PHE A 76 -7.09 22.11 -3.94
C PHE A 76 -7.04 23.36 -4.83
N SER A 77 -8.11 24.19 -4.85
CA SER A 77 -8.23 25.37 -5.72
C SER A 77 -7.26 26.53 -5.43
N LYS A 78 -6.37 26.40 -4.44
CA LYS A 78 -5.43 27.46 -4.01
C LYS A 78 -4.00 27.29 -4.52
N ILE A 79 -3.73 26.35 -5.41
CA ILE A 79 -2.38 26.12 -5.93
C ILE A 79 -2.30 26.61 -7.37
N ASP A 80 -1.54 27.68 -7.57
CA ASP A 80 -1.33 28.34 -8.86
C ASP A 80 -0.23 27.61 -9.63
N PHE A 81 -0.52 27.18 -10.86
CA PHE A 81 0.37 26.38 -11.70
C PHE A 81 0.50 27.01 -13.08
N SER A 82 1.45 27.94 -13.22
CA SER A 82 1.91 28.41 -14.52
C SER A 82 3.37 28.03 -14.71
N GLY A 83 3.63 27.15 -15.67
CA GLY A 83 4.98 26.80 -16.11
C GLY A 83 4.92 25.77 -17.23
N GLN A 84 4.91 26.24 -18.49
CA GLN A 84 5.05 25.41 -19.68
C GLN A 84 6.52 25.31 -20.09
N SER A 85 6.96 24.12 -20.46
CA SER A 85 8.07 23.95 -21.39
C SER A 85 7.82 22.75 -22.30
N SER A 86 7.90 23.01 -23.60
CA SER A 86 7.95 22.02 -24.67
C SER A 86 9.39 21.63 -24.93
N PHE A 87 9.67 20.41 -25.39
CA PHE A 87 10.59 20.22 -26.52
C PHE A 87 10.38 18.84 -27.17
N THR A 88 10.81 18.79 -28.42
CA THR A 88 10.45 17.92 -29.54
C THR A 88 11.24 16.61 -29.63
N THR A 89 10.62 15.66 -30.30
CA THR A 89 11.11 14.32 -30.67
C THR A 89 12.04 14.35 -31.87
N GLU A 90 13.11 13.56 -31.84
CA GLU A 90 13.79 13.07 -33.04
C GLU A 90 13.84 11.54 -33.01
N VAL A 91 13.68 10.97 -34.20
CA VAL A 91 13.52 9.56 -34.53
C VAL A 91 14.79 9.11 -35.25
N GLU A 92 15.34 7.96 -34.89
CA GLU A 92 16.28 7.23 -35.74
C GLU A 92 15.88 5.75 -35.83
N THR A 93 16.04 5.23 -37.03
CA THR A 93 15.67 3.90 -37.54
C THR A 93 16.95 3.14 -37.94
N GLU A 94 17.08 1.88 -37.55
CA GLU A 94 18.02 0.88 -38.13
C GLU A 94 17.33 -0.49 -38.01
N GLU A 95 17.01 -1.21 -39.09
CA GLU A 95 17.82 -2.00 -40.05
C GLU A 95 17.90 -3.51 -39.72
N GLU A 96 17.70 -4.30 -40.77
CA GLU A 96 17.49 -5.74 -40.86
C GLU A 96 18.74 -6.58 -40.55
N CYS A 97 18.54 -7.86 -40.18
CA CYS A 97 19.31 -8.98 -40.73
C CYS A 97 18.51 -10.30 -40.68
N GLN A 98 18.56 -11.04 -41.79
CA GLN A 98 18.01 -12.38 -42.02
C GLN A 98 19.05 -13.46 -41.70
N GLU A 99 18.61 -14.68 -41.35
CA GLU A 99 19.46 -15.88 -41.43
C GLU A 99 18.64 -17.12 -41.86
N GLU A 100 19.18 -17.84 -42.85
CA GLU A 100 18.61 -19.01 -43.53
C GLU A 100 19.11 -20.34 -42.93
N ASN A 101 18.32 -21.40 -43.16
CA ASN A 101 18.58 -22.80 -42.81
C ASN A 101 19.16 -23.62 -44.00
N LYS A 102 19.92 -24.68 -43.67
CA LYS A 102 19.97 -26.07 -44.24
C LYS A 102 21.40 -26.64 -44.11
N ASP A 103 21.61 -27.91 -43.74
CA ASP A 103 21.70 -29.03 -44.69
C ASP A 103 21.68 -30.45 -44.06
N GLU A 104 21.50 -31.43 -44.97
CA GLU A 104 21.08 -32.84 -44.90
C GLU A 104 22.18 -33.89 -44.61
N VAL A 105 21.78 -35.14 -44.26
CA VAL A 105 22.55 -36.39 -44.51
C VAL A 105 21.58 -37.58 -44.77
N PRO A 106 21.82 -38.48 -45.76
CA PRO A 106 20.97 -39.65 -46.05
C PRO A 106 21.54 -41.01 -45.61
N THR A 107 20.70 -42.05 -45.52
CA THR A 107 21.07 -43.44 -45.25
C THR A 107 20.38 -44.40 -46.22
N ASP A 108 21.15 -45.27 -46.88
CA ASP A 108 20.66 -46.39 -47.72
C ASP A 108 21.10 -47.72 -47.11
N THR A 109 20.24 -48.74 -47.12
CA THR A 109 20.65 -50.15 -46.97
C THR A 109 19.67 -51.06 -47.71
N GLN A 110 20.18 -51.75 -48.73
CA GLN A 110 19.51 -52.84 -49.45
C GLN A 110 20.09 -54.19 -48.99
N HIS A 111 19.25 -55.18 -48.76
CA HIS A 111 19.63 -56.60 -48.77
C HIS A 111 18.60 -57.39 -49.58
N GLY A 112 19.10 -58.15 -50.56
CA GLY A 112 18.31 -59.05 -51.38
C GLY A 112 19.04 -60.36 -51.64
N SER A 113 18.24 -61.42 -51.57
CA SER A 113 18.30 -62.65 -52.38
C SER A 113 19.00 -63.90 -51.86
N CYS A 114 18.14 -64.90 -51.65
CA CYS A 114 18.36 -66.34 -51.55
C CYS A 114 18.84 -66.95 -52.88
N SER A 115 19.41 -68.17 -52.83
CA SER A 115 19.00 -69.32 -53.65
C SER A 115 19.68 -70.61 -53.19
N ALA A 116 18.92 -71.71 -53.26
CA ALA A 116 19.31 -73.08 -52.95
C ALA A 116 18.97 -73.99 -54.16
N GLU A 117 19.89 -74.88 -54.53
CA GLU A 117 19.72 -76.04 -55.43
C GLU A 117 20.70 -77.10 -54.85
N GLY A 118 20.41 -78.37 -54.56
CA GLY A 118 19.64 -79.41 -55.25
C GLY A 118 20.63 -80.56 -55.60
N PRO A 119 20.56 -81.77 -55.00
CA PRO A 119 21.56 -82.82 -55.24
C PRO A 119 21.18 -83.73 -56.41
N SER A 120 22.18 -84.16 -57.18
CA SER A 120 22.03 -85.12 -58.29
C SER A 120 22.81 -86.40 -57.98
N GLU A 121 22.10 -87.53 -57.94
CA GLU A 121 22.62 -88.90 -57.84
C GLU A 121 23.23 -89.35 -59.17
N CYS A 122 24.40 -90.00 -59.18
CA CYS A 122 24.67 -91.07 -60.16
C CYS A 122 25.98 -91.87 -59.92
N VAL A 123 25.83 -93.20 -60.06
CA VAL A 123 26.78 -94.26 -60.47
C VAL A 123 27.88 -94.73 -59.50
N GLN A 124 27.64 -95.92 -58.93
CA GLN A 124 28.68 -96.83 -58.42
C GLN A 124 29.43 -97.49 -59.59
N GLN A 125 30.75 -97.30 -59.64
CA GLN A 125 31.68 -98.12 -60.42
C GLN A 125 32.70 -98.76 -59.47
N TYR A 126 32.79 -100.09 -59.52
CA TYR A 126 33.72 -100.89 -58.73
C TYR A 126 35.16 -100.50 -59.05
N LEU A 127 35.83 -99.91 -58.05
CA LEU A 127 37.25 -99.58 -58.07
C LEU A 127 38.08 -100.69 -57.42
N PRO A 128 39.34 -100.92 -57.87
CA PRO A 128 40.19 -101.97 -57.32
C PRO A 128 40.49 -101.71 -55.83
N ILE A 129 40.51 -102.76 -55.02
CA ILE A 129 40.68 -102.72 -53.55
C ILE A 129 41.92 -101.91 -53.09
N SER A 130 42.95 -101.76 -53.95
CA SER A 130 44.13 -100.93 -53.64
C SER A 130 43.90 -99.42 -53.77
N LEU A 131 42.94 -98.95 -54.57
CA LEU A 131 42.61 -97.53 -54.70
C LEU A 131 41.68 -97.07 -53.57
N ASP A 132 40.79 -97.94 -53.09
CA ASP A 132 39.87 -97.65 -51.97
C ASP A 132 40.62 -97.37 -50.66
N ILE A 133 41.71 -98.09 -50.40
CA ILE A 133 42.58 -97.84 -49.23
C ILE A 133 43.30 -96.49 -49.35
N ALA A 134 43.78 -96.13 -50.55
CA ALA A 134 44.44 -94.85 -50.79
C ALA A 134 43.45 -93.67 -50.71
N CYS A 135 42.23 -93.83 -51.22
CA CYS A 135 41.16 -92.84 -51.10
C CYS A 135 40.76 -92.62 -49.63
N LYS A 136 40.57 -93.69 -48.85
CA LYS A 136 40.28 -93.57 -47.41
C LYS A 136 41.40 -92.90 -46.62
N ALA A 137 42.66 -93.22 -46.94
CA ALA A 137 43.81 -92.56 -46.32
C ALA A 137 43.88 -91.06 -46.68
N TYR A 138 43.59 -90.70 -47.93
CA TYR A 138 43.54 -89.31 -48.38
C TYR A 138 42.37 -88.53 -47.75
N GLU A 139 41.19 -89.14 -47.63
CA GLU A 139 40.03 -88.57 -46.94
C GLU A 139 40.32 -88.36 -45.44
N GLN A 140 40.99 -89.33 -44.80
CA GLN A 140 41.40 -89.22 -43.41
C GLN A 140 42.45 -88.11 -43.20
N TYR A 141 43.40 -87.95 -44.14
CA TYR A 141 44.33 -86.82 -44.13
C TYR A 141 43.61 -85.47 -44.29
N LYS A 142 42.67 -85.37 -45.22
CA LYS A 142 41.84 -84.17 -45.43
C LYS A 142 41.02 -83.82 -44.19
N LEU A 143 40.46 -84.83 -43.51
CA LEU A 143 39.72 -84.65 -42.26
C LEU A 143 40.63 -84.14 -41.14
N ASN A 144 41.83 -84.72 -40.98
CA ASN A 144 42.81 -84.27 -39.99
C ASN A 144 43.24 -82.81 -40.23
N LEU A 145 43.47 -82.43 -41.49
CA LEU A 145 43.80 -81.06 -41.86
C LEU A 145 42.66 -80.08 -41.54
N LEU A 146 41.40 -80.50 -41.75
CA LEU A 146 40.22 -79.71 -41.40
C LEU A 146 40.09 -79.54 -39.87
N LEU A 147 40.32 -80.60 -39.10
CA LEU A 147 40.31 -80.56 -37.64
C LEU A 147 41.40 -79.64 -37.10
N GLU A 148 42.61 -79.70 -37.67
CA GLU A 148 43.71 -78.81 -37.31
C GLU A 148 43.34 -77.35 -37.60
N LYS A 149 42.79 -77.05 -38.78
CA LYS A 149 42.31 -75.72 -39.15
C LYS A 149 41.23 -75.22 -38.19
N MET A 150 40.26 -76.06 -37.85
CA MET A 150 39.22 -75.73 -36.86
C MET A 150 39.80 -75.46 -35.48
N SER A 151 40.81 -76.23 -35.05
CA SER A 151 41.46 -76.03 -33.75
C SER A 151 42.22 -74.70 -33.71
N LEU A 152 42.87 -74.33 -34.82
CA LEU A 152 43.59 -73.07 -34.97
C LEU A 152 42.63 -71.88 -35.00
N GLU A 153 41.52 -71.98 -35.75
CA GLU A 153 40.47 -70.96 -35.77
C GLU A 153 39.85 -70.75 -34.38
N LYS A 154 39.64 -71.83 -33.61
CA LYS A 154 39.15 -71.74 -32.23
C LYS A 154 40.15 -71.00 -31.33
N SER A 155 41.42 -71.39 -31.37
CA SER A 155 42.50 -70.74 -30.61
C SER A 155 42.63 -69.25 -30.97
N TYR A 156 42.53 -68.91 -32.26
CA TYR A 156 42.58 -67.53 -32.73
C TYR A 156 41.38 -66.70 -32.23
N LYS A 157 40.16 -67.25 -32.28
CA LYS A 157 38.96 -66.60 -31.72
C LYS A 157 39.08 -66.37 -30.22
N GLU A 158 39.58 -67.35 -29.47
CA GLU A 158 39.82 -67.22 -28.02
C GLU A 158 40.86 -66.14 -27.71
N ALA A 159 41.94 -66.06 -28.49
CA ALA A 159 42.97 -65.03 -28.35
C ALA A 159 42.43 -63.62 -28.62
N ILE A 160 41.60 -63.45 -29.67
CA ILE A 160 40.92 -62.18 -29.96
C ILE A 160 39.99 -61.82 -28.80
N GLN A 161 39.15 -62.75 -28.35
CA GLN A 161 38.20 -62.50 -27.27
C GLN A 161 38.92 -62.08 -25.98
N LYS A 162 40.02 -62.75 -25.63
CA LYS A 162 40.86 -62.38 -24.48
C LYS A 162 41.44 -60.97 -24.63
N LYS A 163 41.97 -60.62 -25.81
CA LYS A 163 42.52 -59.29 -26.07
C LYS A 163 41.45 -58.19 -26.03
N THR A 164 40.25 -58.47 -26.54
CA THR A 164 39.11 -57.54 -26.48
C THR A 164 38.66 -57.33 -25.04
N LYS A 165 38.57 -58.40 -24.24
CA LYS A 165 38.22 -58.31 -22.81
C LYS A 165 39.23 -57.47 -22.02
N GLN A 166 40.53 -57.69 -22.24
CA GLN A 166 41.58 -56.90 -21.60
C GLN A 166 41.51 -55.41 -21.98
N LYS A 167 41.25 -55.09 -23.25
CA LYS A 167 41.05 -53.70 -23.68
C LYS A 167 39.82 -53.07 -23.04
N GLN A 168 38.73 -53.83 -22.90
CA GLN A 168 37.51 -53.36 -22.25
C GLN A 168 37.73 -53.12 -20.75
N GLU A 169 38.44 -54.00 -20.06
CA GLU A 169 38.80 -53.85 -18.64
C GLU A 169 39.71 -52.63 -18.42
N ALA A 170 40.71 -52.40 -19.29
CA ALA A 170 41.57 -51.22 -19.24
C ALA A 170 40.77 -49.93 -19.48
N TYR A 171 39.88 -49.92 -20.47
CA TYR A 171 39.01 -48.77 -20.74
C TYR A 171 38.10 -48.43 -19.54
N LEU A 172 37.48 -49.44 -18.92
CA LEU A 172 36.65 -49.23 -17.74
C LEU A 172 37.45 -48.72 -16.54
N HIS A 173 38.69 -49.20 -16.36
CA HIS A 173 39.58 -48.73 -15.32
C HIS A 173 39.92 -47.23 -15.51
N ASP A 174 40.30 -46.82 -16.72
CA ASP A 174 40.62 -45.42 -17.03
C ASP A 174 39.40 -44.52 -16.86
N LEU A 175 38.23 -44.98 -17.31
CA LEU A 175 36.97 -44.25 -17.15
C LEU A 175 36.63 -44.05 -15.66
N ASN A 176 36.78 -45.08 -14.83
CA ASN A 176 36.56 -44.97 -13.38
C ASN A 176 37.57 -44.03 -12.71
N SER A 177 38.82 -44.01 -13.17
CA SER A 177 39.83 -43.07 -12.66
C SER A 177 39.47 -41.62 -12.98
N ILE A 178 38.94 -41.35 -14.17
CA ILE A 178 38.47 -40.02 -14.57
C ILE A 178 37.28 -39.60 -13.70
N TYR A 179 36.31 -40.48 -13.49
CA TYR A 179 35.16 -40.18 -12.62
C TYR A 179 35.58 -39.89 -11.18
N ALA A 180 36.48 -40.70 -10.60
CA ALA A 180 36.98 -40.49 -9.25
C ALA A 180 37.77 -39.18 -9.09
N GLN A 181 38.49 -38.75 -10.13
CA GLN A 181 39.16 -37.45 -10.12
C GLN A 181 38.15 -36.29 -10.18
N HIS A 182 37.18 -36.37 -11.10
CA HIS A 182 36.14 -35.35 -11.23
C HIS A 182 35.30 -35.21 -9.96
N GLU A 183 34.99 -36.32 -9.27
CA GLU A 183 34.29 -36.31 -7.99
C GLU A 183 35.05 -35.50 -6.92
N LYS A 184 36.38 -35.69 -6.82
CA LYS A 184 37.22 -34.90 -5.91
C LYS A 184 37.25 -33.41 -6.26
N GLU A 185 37.36 -33.08 -7.55
CA GLU A 185 37.36 -31.68 -8.01
C GLU A 185 36.03 -30.98 -7.70
N VAL A 186 34.90 -31.70 -7.82
CA VAL A 186 33.58 -31.21 -7.47
C VAL A 186 33.44 -31.01 -5.95
N GLU A 187 33.95 -31.93 -5.13
CA GLU A 187 33.96 -31.78 -3.66
C GLU A 187 34.78 -30.57 -3.22
N GLU A 188 35.98 -30.37 -3.77
CA GLU A 188 36.86 -29.23 -3.47
C GLU A 188 36.22 -27.90 -3.89
N TYR A 189 35.56 -27.87 -5.06
CA TYR A 189 34.81 -26.71 -5.51
C TYR A 189 33.66 -26.37 -4.54
N HIS A 190 32.88 -27.36 -4.10
CA HIS A 190 31.79 -27.13 -3.15
C HIS A 190 32.29 -26.63 -1.80
N LEU A 191 33.40 -27.17 -1.29
CA LEU A 191 34.01 -26.70 -0.05
C LEU A 191 34.45 -25.22 -0.16
N THR A 192 35.10 -24.87 -1.27
CA THR A 192 35.55 -23.50 -1.55
C THR A 192 34.36 -22.53 -1.66
N GLN A 193 33.26 -22.94 -2.31
CA GLN A 193 32.04 -22.12 -2.37
C GLN A 193 31.41 -21.93 -0.98
N GLN A 194 31.39 -22.96 -0.13
CA GLN A 194 30.85 -22.83 1.22
C GLN A 194 31.67 -21.86 2.08
N GLU A 195 32.99 -21.87 1.99
CA GLU A 195 33.85 -20.89 2.68
C GLU A 195 33.61 -19.48 2.17
N ARG A 196 33.45 -19.31 0.86
CA ARG A 196 33.16 -18.01 0.26
C ARG A 196 31.82 -17.44 0.72
N ILE A 197 30.76 -18.27 0.73
CA ILE A 197 29.44 -17.90 1.24
C ILE A 197 29.53 -17.52 2.72
N LYS A 198 30.24 -18.29 3.56
CA LYS A 198 30.42 -17.96 4.98
C LYS A 198 31.14 -16.62 5.19
N ASN A 199 32.15 -16.33 4.36
CA ASN A 199 32.87 -15.06 4.44
C ASN A 199 31.97 -13.89 4.01
N GLU A 200 31.19 -14.05 2.94
CA GLU A 200 30.22 -13.05 2.49
C GLU A 200 29.13 -12.79 3.53
N GLU A 201 28.59 -13.85 4.17
CA GLU A 201 27.62 -13.74 5.26
C GLU A 201 28.19 -12.97 6.47
N ASN A 202 29.46 -13.20 6.83
CA ASN A 202 30.11 -12.48 7.93
C ASN A 202 30.29 -10.99 7.61
N VAL A 203 30.66 -10.65 6.38
CA VAL A 203 30.78 -9.24 5.93
C VAL A 203 29.41 -8.55 5.95
N LEU A 204 28.37 -9.22 5.46
CA LEU A 204 27.00 -8.67 5.49
C LEU A 204 26.50 -8.45 6.92
N ARG A 205 26.78 -9.39 7.84
CA ARG A 205 26.43 -9.22 9.27
C ARG A 205 27.12 -8.02 9.89
N GLN A 206 28.40 -7.81 9.60
CA GLN A 206 29.14 -6.66 10.09
C GLN A 206 28.56 -5.34 9.54
N GLN A 207 28.22 -5.29 8.25
CA GLN A 207 27.58 -4.12 7.64
C GLN A 207 26.19 -3.83 8.23
N GLU A 208 25.43 -4.88 8.57
CA GLU A 208 24.14 -4.74 9.21
C GLU A 208 24.27 -4.18 10.63
N GLU A 209 25.24 -4.65 11.43
CA GLU A 209 25.53 -4.10 12.75
C GLU A 209 25.97 -2.62 12.69
N GLU A 210 26.81 -2.26 11.73
CA GLU A 210 27.23 -0.87 11.48
C GLU A 210 26.04 0.01 11.04
N ALA A 211 25.15 -0.50 10.17
CA ALA A 211 23.95 0.22 9.77
C ALA A 211 22.96 0.40 10.93
N GLN A 212 22.75 -0.63 11.75
CA GLN A 212 21.88 -0.56 12.93
C GLN A 212 22.40 0.47 13.95
N THR A 213 23.70 0.50 14.21
CA THR A 213 24.29 1.50 15.12
C THR A 213 24.17 2.92 14.57
N ALA A 214 24.34 3.12 13.26
CA ALA A 214 24.14 4.42 12.61
C ALA A 214 22.67 4.89 12.69
N VAL A 215 21.70 3.99 12.45
CA VAL A 215 20.26 4.30 12.58
C VAL A 215 19.91 4.67 14.02
N GLN A 216 20.43 3.94 15.01
CA GLN A 216 20.22 4.27 16.43
C GLN A 216 20.79 5.64 16.79
N HIS A 217 21.97 5.99 16.28
CA HIS A 217 22.56 7.32 16.48
C HIS A 217 21.66 8.42 15.89
N CYS A 218 21.24 8.24 14.63
CA CYS A 218 20.37 9.19 13.93
C CYS A 218 19.02 9.38 14.65
N LYS A 219 18.43 8.29 15.17
CA LYS A 219 17.19 8.33 15.98
C LYS A 219 17.39 9.13 17.27
N ARG A 220 18.53 8.99 17.96
CA ARG A 220 18.84 9.77 19.18
C ARG A 220 19.04 11.26 18.88
N GLU A 221 19.68 11.60 17.78
CA GLU A 221 19.84 13.00 17.37
C GLU A 221 18.50 13.64 16.99
N TYR A 222 17.69 12.94 16.19
CA TYR A 222 16.36 13.41 15.79
C TYR A 222 15.45 13.64 17.00
N THR A 223 15.36 12.67 17.91
CA THR A 223 14.55 12.80 19.13
C THR A 223 15.03 13.96 20.03
N SER A 224 16.35 14.15 20.14
CA SER A 224 16.92 15.30 20.85
C SER A 224 16.57 16.64 20.20
N GLN A 225 16.57 16.70 18.87
CA GLN A 225 16.20 17.90 18.12
C GLN A 225 14.71 18.24 18.26
N VAL A 226 13.84 17.25 18.12
CA VAL A 226 12.39 17.41 18.30
C VAL A 226 12.07 17.86 19.73
N SER A 227 12.71 17.27 20.74
CA SER A 227 12.56 17.68 22.15
C SER A 227 12.97 19.14 22.40
N ARG A 228 14.08 19.59 21.79
CA ARG A 228 14.51 20.99 21.86
C ARG A 228 13.51 21.93 21.18
N GLN A 229 13.04 21.59 19.99
CA GLN A 229 12.07 22.42 19.26
C GLN A 229 10.71 22.49 19.99
N SER A 230 10.24 21.37 20.53
CA SER A 230 9.01 21.31 21.33
C SER A 230 9.12 22.17 22.59
N SER A 231 10.26 22.11 23.30
CA SER A 231 10.51 22.95 24.48
C SER A 231 10.54 24.44 24.13
N GLN A 232 11.20 24.81 23.03
CA GLN A 232 11.23 26.20 22.53
C GLN A 232 9.83 26.71 22.15
N LEU A 233 9.02 25.87 21.50
CA LEU A 233 7.65 26.21 21.14
C LEU A 233 6.77 26.40 22.38
N LEU A 234 6.94 25.55 23.40
CA LEU A 234 6.21 25.64 24.66
C LEU A 234 6.56 26.92 25.42
N GLU A 235 7.86 27.25 25.53
CA GLU A 235 8.31 28.52 26.13
C GLU A 235 7.77 29.75 25.36
N ALA A 236 7.80 29.70 24.03
CA ALA A 236 7.24 30.77 23.20
C ALA A 236 5.73 30.93 23.42
N MET A 237 4.98 29.83 23.47
CA MET A 237 3.54 29.83 23.73
C MET A 237 3.22 30.38 25.12
N GLU A 238 3.93 29.94 26.16
CA GLU A 238 3.77 30.48 27.52
C GLU A 238 4.07 31.98 27.58
N SER A 239 5.13 32.43 26.90
CA SER A 239 5.49 33.86 26.87
C SER A 239 4.43 34.70 26.16
N ALA A 240 3.87 34.22 25.05
CA ALA A 240 2.79 34.87 24.32
C ALA A 240 1.51 34.95 25.17
N GLN A 241 1.16 33.86 25.86
CA GLN A 241 0.01 33.83 26.74
C GLN A 241 0.15 34.79 27.93
N ARG A 242 1.36 34.92 28.51
CA ARG A 242 1.64 35.93 29.54
C ARG A 242 1.47 37.35 29.01
N GLN A 243 1.99 37.64 27.81
CA GLN A 243 1.83 38.96 27.18
C GLN A 243 0.36 39.30 26.89
N GLU A 244 -0.43 38.35 26.40
CA GLU A 244 -1.87 38.54 26.19
C GLU A 244 -2.61 38.79 27.50
N ALA A 245 -2.28 38.05 28.56
CA ALA A 245 -2.86 38.24 29.89
C ALA A 245 -2.50 39.63 30.46
N GLU A 246 -1.25 40.08 30.31
CA GLU A 246 -0.82 41.42 30.70
C GLU A 246 -1.56 42.51 29.92
N GLN A 247 -1.73 42.35 28.60
CA GLN A 247 -2.49 43.30 27.78
C GLN A 247 -3.97 43.35 28.17
N ALA A 248 -4.58 42.19 28.44
CA ALA A 248 -5.96 42.11 28.91
C ALA A 248 -6.14 42.81 30.28
N ASN A 249 -5.22 42.58 31.22
CA ASN A 249 -5.21 43.24 32.53
C ASN A 249 -5.07 44.77 32.40
N LEU A 250 -4.19 45.23 31.50
CA LEU A 250 -4.03 46.66 31.21
C LEU A 250 -5.34 47.27 30.66
N LEU A 251 -5.98 46.60 29.69
CA LEU A 251 -7.25 47.07 29.12
C LEU A 251 -8.37 47.10 30.17
N GLN A 252 -8.45 46.08 31.03
CA GLN A 252 -9.42 46.00 32.12
C GLN A 252 -9.24 47.18 33.09
N SER A 253 -7.99 47.51 33.43
CA SER A 253 -7.67 48.62 34.34
C SER A 253 -8.07 50.00 33.78
N LEU A 254 -7.82 50.24 32.48
CA LEU A 254 -8.22 51.47 31.79
C LEU A 254 -9.74 51.66 31.77
N ILE A 255 -10.49 50.58 31.61
CA ILE A 255 -11.95 50.63 31.59
C ILE A 255 -12.52 50.85 32.99
N ALA A 256 -11.91 50.25 34.02
CA ALA A 256 -12.27 50.54 35.39
C ALA A 256 -12.03 52.02 35.74
N GLN A 257 -10.92 52.61 35.28
CA GLN A 257 -10.65 54.05 35.43
C GLN A 257 -11.68 54.91 34.68
N LEU A 258 -12.03 54.54 33.45
CA LEU A 258 -13.07 55.24 32.67
C LEU A 258 -14.43 55.18 33.37
N GLN A 259 -14.80 54.03 33.93
CA GLN A 259 -16.05 53.85 34.69
C GLN A 259 -16.07 54.74 35.94
N MET A 260 -14.96 54.79 36.70
CA MET A 260 -14.83 55.67 37.87
C MET A 260 -15.00 57.15 37.50
N LEU A 261 -14.32 57.61 36.45
CA LEU A 261 -14.46 59.00 35.98
C LEU A 261 -15.85 59.30 35.44
N HIS A 262 -16.49 58.33 34.78
CA HIS A 262 -17.87 58.48 34.31
C HIS A 262 -18.82 58.66 35.49
N THR A 263 -18.67 57.86 36.55
CA THR A 263 -19.48 58.01 37.77
C THR A 263 -19.24 59.36 38.45
N ASP A 264 -17.99 59.84 38.52
CA ASP A 264 -17.68 61.17 39.08
C ASP A 264 -18.31 62.28 38.22
N PHE A 265 -18.20 62.19 36.89
CA PHE A 265 -18.82 63.13 35.95
C PHE A 265 -20.33 63.21 36.14
N VAL A 266 -21.02 62.06 36.16
CA VAL A 266 -22.48 62.00 36.36
C VAL A 266 -22.87 62.58 37.71
N THR A 267 -22.12 62.26 38.77
CA THR A 267 -22.39 62.77 40.13
C THR A 267 -22.23 64.28 40.20
N LYS A 268 -21.11 64.82 39.72
CA LYS A 268 -20.87 66.28 39.65
C LYS A 268 -21.92 66.98 38.81
N ARG A 269 -22.28 66.42 37.66
CA ARG A 269 -23.35 66.97 36.81
C ARG A 269 -24.69 67.05 37.56
N ASN A 270 -25.04 66.02 38.33
CA ASN A 270 -26.25 66.02 39.16
C ASN A 270 -26.20 67.08 40.27
N VAL A 271 -25.06 67.21 40.96
CA VAL A 271 -24.83 68.27 41.98
C VAL A 271 -24.97 69.66 41.35
N MET A 272 -24.39 69.87 40.17
CA MET A 272 -24.53 71.12 39.43
C MET A 272 -26.00 71.47 39.17
N TYR A 273 -26.82 70.54 38.64
CA TYR A 273 -28.25 70.80 38.45
C TYR A 273 -29.00 71.03 39.76
N GLN A 274 -28.63 70.35 40.83
CA GLN A 274 -29.23 70.55 42.14
C GLN A 274 -28.92 71.95 42.69
N LEU A 275 -27.67 72.39 42.63
CA LEU A 275 -27.25 73.74 43.02
C LEU A 275 -27.94 74.83 42.19
N LEU A 276 -28.13 74.60 40.89
CA LEU A 276 -28.86 75.53 40.01
C LEU A 276 -30.35 75.61 40.36
N ARG A 277 -30.95 74.48 40.77
CA ARG A 277 -32.34 74.43 41.25
C ARG A 277 -32.50 75.15 42.58
N GLU A 278 -31.53 75.03 43.49
CA GLU A 278 -31.51 75.67 44.81
C GLU A 278 -31.27 77.19 44.76
N LEU A 279 -30.61 77.70 43.71
CA LEU A 279 -30.23 79.11 43.56
C LEU A 279 -31.20 79.95 42.70
N GLU A 280 -32.47 79.51 42.55
CA GLU A 280 -33.57 80.17 41.79
C GLU A 280 -33.12 81.28 40.81
N GLY A 281 -32.85 80.91 39.55
CA GLY A 281 -32.64 81.89 38.47
C GLY A 281 -31.36 81.74 37.63
N SER A 282 -30.63 80.63 37.73
CA SER A 282 -29.46 80.37 36.87
C SER A 282 -29.75 79.18 35.93
N GLU A 283 -29.88 79.44 34.63
CA GLU A 283 -29.94 78.40 33.59
C GLU A 283 -28.54 78.11 33.02
N ILE A 284 -28.24 76.85 32.76
CA ILE A 284 -27.03 76.47 32.00
C ILE A 284 -27.30 76.77 30.52
N ASP A 285 -26.29 77.31 29.83
CA ASP A 285 -26.33 77.48 28.38
C ASP A 285 -26.60 76.14 27.66
N ARG A 286 -27.56 76.14 26.74
CA ARG A 286 -28.02 74.93 26.01
C ARG A 286 -26.89 74.22 25.27
N ASN A 287 -25.85 74.93 24.82
CA ASN A 287 -24.72 74.29 24.16
C ASN A 287 -23.87 73.48 25.15
N THR A 288 -23.71 73.95 26.38
CA THR A 288 -22.96 73.24 27.42
C THR A 288 -23.69 71.95 27.84
N GLU A 289 -25.02 72.02 27.92
CA GLU A 289 -25.88 70.86 28.15
C GLU A 289 -25.75 69.79 27.06
N ALA A 290 -25.78 70.21 25.79
CA ALA A 290 -25.63 69.32 24.65
C ALA A 290 -24.27 68.60 24.65
N ARG A 291 -23.18 69.31 25.00
CA ARG A 291 -21.84 68.69 25.13
C ARG A 291 -21.79 67.65 26.24
N PHE A 292 -22.35 67.94 27.41
CA PHE A 292 -22.37 66.98 28.52
C PHE A 292 -23.14 65.70 28.18
N ASN A 293 -24.27 65.81 27.49
CA ASN A 293 -25.04 64.66 27.06
C ASN A 293 -24.31 63.85 25.97
N ASN A 294 -23.64 64.51 25.02
CA ASN A 294 -22.84 63.83 24.00
C ASN A 294 -21.66 63.05 24.61
N THR A 295 -20.90 63.67 25.52
CA THR A 295 -19.78 63.01 26.22
C THR A 295 -20.26 61.82 27.05
N ARG A 296 -21.42 61.94 27.71
CA ARG A 296 -22.04 60.83 28.44
C ARG A 296 -22.37 59.65 27.52
N THR A 297 -23.07 59.89 26.42
CA THR A 297 -23.45 58.83 25.47
C THR A 297 -22.21 58.15 24.89
N GLN A 298 -21.17 58.91 24.53
CA GLN A 298 -19.91 58.34 24.01
C GLN A 298 -19.20 57.43 25.03
N VAL A 299 -19.24 57.77 26.32
CA VAL A 299 -18.65 56.94 27.38
C VAL A 299 -19.50 55.69 27.63
N GLU A 300 -20.83 55.82 27.67
CA GLU A 300 -21.76 54.69 27.82
C GLU A 300 -21.64 53.71 26.62
N ASP A 301 -21.51 54.22 25.40
CA ASP A 301 -21.31 53.43 24.19
C ASP A 301 -19.98 52.65 24.22
N ILE A 302 -18.89 53.25 24.70
CA ILE A 302 -17.60 52.56 24.87
C ILE A 302 -17.69 51.46 25.95
N ILE A 303 -18.32 51.75 27.09
CA ILE A 303 -18.48 50.78 28.18
C ILE A 303 -19.35 49.59 27.73
N ASN A 304 -20.42 49.84 26.96
CA ASN A 304 -21.29 48.80 26.44
C ASN A 304 -20.65 48.01 25.29
N SER A 305 -19.94 48.70 24.39
CA SER A 305 -19.25 48.08 23.25
C SER A 305 -18.09 47.19 23.68
N PHE A 306 -17.42 47.50 24.79
CA PHE A 306 -16.34 46.66 25.32
C PHE A 306 -16.79 45.24 25.65
N ARG A 307 -18.07 45.06 26.04
CA ARG A 307 -18.63 43.73 26.32
C ARG A 307 -18.89 42.91 25.06
N GLN A 308 -18.96 43.55 23.90
CA GLN A 308 -19.40 42.94 22.65
C GLN A 308 -18.31 42.87 21.57
N LYS A 309 -17.29 43.75 21.62
CA LYS A 309 -16.23 43.84 20.62
C LYS A 309 -14.92 44.38 21.21
N PRO A 310 -13.75 43.84 20.82
CA PRO A 310 -12.47 44.39 21.25
C PRO A 310 -12.30 45.82 20.73
N LEU A 311 -12.16 46.78 21.66
CA LEU A 311 -11.93 48.20 21.39
C LEU A 311 -10.44 48.50 21.34
N SER A 312 -10.03 49.47 20.51
CA SER A 312 -8.63 49.88 20.47
C SER A 312 -8.30 50.86 21.59
N ARG A 313 -7.07 50.80 22.12
CA ARG A 313 -6.57 51.72 23.16
C ARG A 313 -6.71 53.19 22.76
N VAL A 314 -6.59 53.50 21.48
CA VAL A 314 -6.74 54.84 20.92
C VAL A 314 -8.18 55.38 21.09
N GLN A 315 -9.18 54.52 20.96
CA GLN A 315 -10.59 54.90 21.15
C GLN A 315 -10.89 55.23 22.61
N ILE A 316 -10.35 54.43 23.54
CA ILE A 316 -10.52 54.65 24.99
C ILE A 316 -9.84 55.97 25.41
N ASP A 317 -8.62 56.23 24.95
CA ASP A 317 -7.86 57.42 25.35
C ASP A 317 -8.48 58.74 24.83
N LYS A 318 -9.09 58.71 23.64
CA LYS A 318 -9.80 59.87 23.08
C LYS A 318 -11.01 60.26 23.94
N VAL A 319 -11.80 59.29 24.36
CA VAL A 319 -12.99 59.53 25.19
C VAL A 319 -12.61 59.85 26.63
N TYR A 320 -11.54 59.26 27.15
CA TYR A 320 -10.98 59.60 28.45
C TYR A 320 -10.58 61.08 28.52
N LYS A 321 -9.88 61.61 27.51
CA LYS A 321 -9.50 63.03 27.43
C LYS A 321 -10.70 63.97 27.33
N ALA A 322 -11.71 63.61 26.51
CA ALA A 322 -12.94 64.39 26.38
C ALA A 322 -13.72 64.44 27.71
N LEU A 323 -13.79 63.31 28.42
CA LEU A 323 -14.44 63.22 29.73
C LEU A 323 -13.72 64.08 30.78
N GLN A 324 -12.39 64.07 30.83
CA GLN A 324 -11.61 64.90 31.74
C GLN A 324 -11.82 66.41 31.48
N GLN A 325 -11.90 66.85 30.22
CA GLN A 325 -12.15 68.24 29.86
C GLN A 325 -13.55 68.72 30.28
N GLU A 326 -14.56 67.86 30.17
CA GLU A 326 -15.89 68.22 30.63
C GLU A 326 -15.99 68.16 32.16
N LEU A 327 -15.24 67.27 32.83
CA LEU A 327 -15.17 67.19 34.28
C LEU A 327 -14.58 68.47 34.91
N THR A 328 -13.55 69.05 34.30
CA THR A 328 -12.98 70.35 34.74
C THR A 328 -13.94 71.50 34.47
N THR A 329 -14.69 71.45 33.36
CA THR A 329 -15.72 72.44 33.04
C THR A 329 -16.84 72.40 34.08
N VAL A 330 -17.42 71.22 34.36
CA VAL A 330 -18.43 71.02 35.40
C VAL A 330 -17.89 71.46 36.76
N GLY A 331 -16.66 71.08 37.11
CA GLY A 331 -16.02 71.49 38.36
C GLY A 331 -15.91 73.00 38.51
N SER A 332 -15.56 73.73 37.45
CA SER A 332 -15.48 75.20 37.47
C SER A 332 -16.86 75.86 37.63
N ILE A 333 -17.92 75.24 37.11
CA ILE A 333 -19.31 75.71 37.26
C ILE A 333 -19.77 75.47 38.69
N ILE A 334 -19.57 74.25 39.21
CA ILE A 334 -19.85 73.89 40.59
C ILE A 334 -19.11 74.82 41.54
N GLN A 335 -17.81 75.05 41.38
CA GLN A 335 -17.03 75.93 42.26
C GLN A 335 -17.57 77.36 42.30
N LYS A 336 -18.08 77.89 41.17
CA LYS A 336 -18.75 79.20 41.11
C LYS A 336 -20.11 79.20 41.82
N LEU A 337 -20.87 78.11 41.72
CA LEU A 337 -22.18 77.93 42.39
C LEU A 337 -22.01 77.66 43.90
N GLU A 338 -21.00 76.89 44.28
CA GLU A 338 -20.62 76.58 45.66
C GLU A 338 -20.02 77.79 46.34
N SER A 339 -19.23 78.63 45.67
CA SER A 339 -18.78 79.91 46.24
C SER A 339 -19.96 80.84 46.56
N ARG A 340 -21.11 80.69 45.88
CA ARG A 340 -22.39 81.36 46.22
C ARG A 340 -23.19 80.64 47.33
N LYS A 341 -22.91 79.37 47.60
CA LYS A 341 -23.59 78.55 48.64
C LYS A 341 -22.79 78.44 49.95
N VAL A 342 -21.45 78.45 49.91
CA VAL A 342 -20.52 78.39 51.05
C VAL A 342 -20.56 79.67 51.90
N GLU A 343 -20.99 80.79 51.32
CA GLU A 343 -21.35 82.00 52.08
C GLU A 343 -22.64 81.83 52.93
N LYS A 344 -23.45 80.79 52.64
CA LYS A 344 -24.63 80.38 53.42
C LYS A 344 -24.45 79.10 54.25
N ALA A 345 -23.38 78.32 54.06
CA ALA A 345 -23.24 76.98 54.63
C ALA A 345 -21.93 76.74 55.43
N ASN A 346 -21.27 77.80 55.89
CA ASN A 346 -20.16 77.73 56.87
C ASN A 346 -20.61 77.39 58.31
N GLN A 347 -21.77 76.75 58.50
CA GLN A 347 -22.33 76.39 59.81
C GLN A 347 -22.45 74.88 60.08
N GLU A 348 -22.30 74.00 59.08
CA GLU A 348 -22.61 72.57 59.27
C GLU A 348 -21.50 71.68 58.67
N ALA A 349 -20.28 71.86 59.18
CA ALA A 349 -19.23 70.86 59.01
C ALA A 349 -19.44 69.70 59.98
N GLU A 350 -18.87 68.55 59.66
CA GLU A 350 -18.56 67.44 60.58
C GLU A 350 -19.74 66.55 61.03
N ARG A 351 -19.98 65.41 60.35
CA ARG A 351 -20.06 64.09 61.01
C ARG A 351 -20.12 62.89 60.04
N ILE A 352 -18.97 62.21 59.89
CA ILE A 352 -18.79 60.75 60.08
C ILE A 352 -19.49 59.76 59.10
N GLN A 353 -18.72 58.70 58.74
CA GLN A 353 -19.18 57.31 58.48
C GLN A 353 -19.45 56.83 57.04
N GLN A 354 -18.45 56.97 56.17
CA GLN A 354 -18.23 56.02 55.07
C GLN A 354 -16.98 55.19 55.39
N GLU A 355 -17.10 53.88 55.65
CA GLU A 355 -15.99 52.96 55.35
C GLU A 355 -16.28 51.45 55.27
N ASN A 356 -17.41 50.89 55.73
CA ASN A 356 -17.40 49.45 56.08
C ASN A 356 -18.12 48.40 55.19
N GLU A 357 -18.76 48.69 54.06
CA GLU A 357 -19.65 47.67 53.42
C GLU A 357 -19.23 47.05 52.07
N ALA A 358 -18.11 47.43 51.44
CA ALA A 358 -17.81 46.97 50.08
C ALA A 358 -17.06 45.61 49.96
N LYS A 359 -16.59 44.98 51.07
CA LYS A 359 -15.71 43.79 51.01
C LYS A 359 -16.40 42.43 50.91
N ALA A 360 -17.75 42.34 50.93
CA ALA A 360 -18.44 41.05 50.99
C ALA A 360 -18.86 40.43 49.63
N LYS A 361 -18.86 41.18 48.52
CA LYS A 361 -19.46 40.70 47.23
C LYS A 361 -18.48 40.07 46.23
N ALA A 362 -17.17 40.10 46.50
CA ALA A 362 -16.15 39.55 45.60
C ALA A 362 -15.96 38.03 45.72
N ALA A 363 -16.40 37.41 46.81
CA ALA A 363 -16.18 35.98 47.07
C ALA A 363 -17.20 35.04 46.38
N GLU A 364 -18.36 35.54 45.95
CA GLU A 364 -19.45 34.70 45.41
C GLU A 364 -19.32 34.45 43.90
N LEU A 365 -18.60 35.32 43.17
CA LEU A 365 -18.45 35.25 41.72
C LEU A 365 -17.36 34.25 41.29
N GLU A 366 -16.34 34.05 42.14
CA GLU A 366 -15.23 33.11 41.92
C GLU A 366 -15.70 31.65 41.94
N MET A 367 -16.63 31.31 42.84
CA MET A 367 -17.15 29.94 43.01
C MET A 367 -17.99 29.48 41.79
N LYS A 368 -18.69 30.38 41.11
CA LYS A 368 -19.52 30.04 39.93
C LYS A 368 -18.69 29.76 38.68
N ARG A 369 -17.50 30.36 38.54
CA ARG A 369 -16.59 30.12 37.40
C ARG A 369 -15.89 28.76 37.48
N GLN A 370 -15.49 28.33 38.68
CA GLN A 370 -14.87 27.02 38.88
C GLN A 370 -15.83 25.86 38.60
N GLN A 371 -17.11 26.02 38.92
CA GLN A 371 -18.14 25.01 38.69
C GLN A 371 -18.52 24.82 37.22
N GLN A 372 -18.33 25.85 36.38
CA GLN A 372 -18.62 25.80 34.94
C GLN A 372 -17.47 25.19 34.13
N ALA A 373 -16.22 25.42 34.56
CA ALA A 373 -15.04 24.80 33.97
C ALA A 373 -15.00 23.27 34.21
N GLN A 374 -15.39 22.81 35.41
CA GLN A 374 -15.48 21.38 35.71
C GLN A 374 -16.47 20.63 34.80
N ARG A 375 -17.63 21.22 34.50
CA ARG A 375 -18.65 20.58 33.65
C ARG A 375 -18.24 20.44 32.17
N GLU A 376 -17.48 21.39 31.64
CA GLU A 376 -16.99 21.30 30.25
C GLU A 376 -15.84 20.28 30.13
N GLN A 377 -14.98 20.22 31.15
CA GLN A 377 -13.91 19.21 31.26
C GLN A 377 -14.50 17.80 31.29
N GLU A 378 -15.53 17.57 32.12
CA GLU A 378 -16.25 16.30 32.21
C GLU A 378 -16.92 15.91 30.88
N ARG A 379 -17.42 16.88 30.09
CA ARG A 379 -18.04 16.60 28.78
C ARG A 379 -16.99 16.15 27.75
N ILE A 380 -15.87 16.85 27.65
CA ILE A 380 -14.77 16.50 26.72
C ILE A 380 -14.20 15.12 27.07
N GLU A 381 -13.98 14.84 28.36
CA GLU A 381 -13.53 13.52 28.80
C GLU A 381 -14.55 12.42 28.49
N SER A 382 -15.86 12.70 28.57
CA SER A 382 -16.90 11.73 28.22
C SER A 382 -16.97 11.45 26.71
N GLU A 383 -16.77 12.47 25.86
CA GLU A 383 -16.75 12.35 24.40
C GLU A 383 -15.50 11.58 23.94
N GLN A 384 -14.33 11.87 24.52
CA GLN A 384 -13.09 11.13 24.27
C GLN A 384 -13.18 9.67 24.69
N LYS A 385 -13.70 9.38 25.89
CA LYS A 385 -13.94 8.01 26.35
C LYS A 385 -14.93 7.26 25.46
N GLN A 386 -15.87 7.96 24.82
CA GLN A 386 -16.82 7.35 23.89
C GLN A 386 -16.18 7.05 22.53
N GLU A 387 -15.31 7.92 22.01
CA GLU A 387 -14.52 7.68 20.80
C GLU A 387 -13.49 6.55 21.00
N GLU A 388 -12.74 6.56 22.11
CA GLU A 388 -11.80 5.49 22.47
C GLU A 388 -12.51 4.14 22.61
N LYS A 389 -13.70 4.11 23.23
CA LYS A 389 -14.49 2.88 23.36
C LYS A 389 -15.00 2.37 22.01
N TYR A 390 -15.36 3.27 21.09
CA TYR A 390 -15.77 2.91 19.74
C TYR A 390 -14.59 2.38 18.91
N GLU A 391 -13.43 3.03 18.98
CA GLU A 391 -12.21 2.57 18.33
C GLU A 391 -11.76 1.20 18.89
N ALA A 392 -11.78 1.02 20.21
CA ALA A 392 -11.44 -0.24 20.85
C ALA A 392 -12.40 -1.38 20.45
N ALA A 393 -13.70 -1.10 20.33
CA ALA A 393 -14.68 -2.08 19.86
C ALA A 393 -14.48 -2.45 18.38
N LEU A 394 -14.12 -1.48 17.54
CA LEU A 394 -13.82 -1.70 16.13
C LEU A 394 -12.51 -2.49 15.93
N GLU A 395 -11.49 -2.23 16.74
CA GLU A 395 -10.23 -2.99 16.73
C GLU A 395 -10.41 -4.43 17.21
N ALA A 396 -11.29 -4.65 18.21
CA ALA A 396 -11.64 -6.00 18.65
C ALA A 396 -12.32 -6.80 17.53
N ASP A 397 -13.33 -6.24 16.86
CA ASP A 397 -14.02 -6.89 15.73
C ASP A 397 -13.06 -7.21 14.56
N LYS A 398 -12.07 -6.36 14.29
CA LYS A 398 -11.03 -6.62 13.28
C LYS A 398 -10.09 -7.76 13.68
N ARG A 399 -9.63 -7.80 14.93
CA ARG A 399 -8.78 -8.88 15.44
C ARG A 399 -9.49 -10.22 15.35
N ASP A 400 -10.76 -10.26 15.76
CA ASP A 400 -11.56 -11.48 15.72
C ASP A 400 -11.74 -11.99 14.28
N LYS A 401 -12.01 -11.10 13.33
CA LYS A 401 -12.10 -11.45 11.89
C LYS A 401 -10.77 -11.93 11.31
N LEU A 402 -9.66 -11.33 11.73
CA LEU A 402 -8.33 -11.72 11.27
C LEU A 402 -7.94 -13.09 11.82
N GLU A 403 -8.26 -13.37 13.09
CA GLU A 403 -8.01 -14.66 13.72
C GLU A 403 -8.85 -15.77 13.08
N ASP A 404 -10.15 -15.50 12.81
CA ASP A 404 -11.03 -16.39 12.05
C ASP A 404 -10.49 -16.66 10.64
N PHE A 405 -9.98 -15.64 9.94
CA PHE A 405 -9.35 -15.80 8.63
C PHE A 405 -8.09 -16.67 8.70
N LYS A 406 -7.19 -16.42 9.66
CA LYS A 406 -5.97 -17.22 9.86
C LYS A 406 -6.33 -18.68 10.13
N GLN A 407 -7.24 -18.93 11.08
CA GLN A 407 -7.65 -20.28 11.44
C GLN A 407 -8.23 -21.05 10.25
N LYS A 408 -9.03 -20.40 9.40
CA LYS A 408 -9.54 -21.02 8.17
C LYS A 408 -8.44 -21.37 7.18
N VAL A 409 -7.48 -20.46 6.97
CA VAL A 409 -6.38 -20.68 6.04
C VAL A 409 -5.44 -21.78 6.54
N ASP A 410 -5.08 -21.76 7.83
CA ASP A 410 -4.20 -22.75 8.44
C ASP A 410 -4.79 -24.16 8.33
N TYR A 411 -6.11 -24.29 8.52
CA TYR A 411 -6.82 -25.54 8.27
C TYR A 411 -6.57 -26.11 6.85
N PHE A 412 -6.57 -25.28 5.79
CA PHE A 412 -6.26 -25.74 4.42
C PHE A 412 -4.80 -26.14 4.22
N LEU A 413 -3.88 -25.46 4.90
CA LEU A 413 -2.45 -25.72 4.78
C LEU A 413 -2.07 -27.02 5.51
N GLU A 414 -2.53 -27.18 6.74
CA GLU A 414 -2.29 -28.33 7.62
C GLU A 414 -3.02 -29.60 7.16
N ALA A 415 -4.15 -29.47 6.46
CA ALA A 415 -4.89 -30.61 5.93
C ALA A 415 -4.04 -31.53 5.04
N SER A 416 -2.99 -30.99 4.42
CA SER A 416 -2.05 -31.79 3.63
C SER A 416 -1.11 -32.67 4.47
N GLU A 417 -0.84 -32.30 5.71
CA GLU A 417 0.09 -33.02 6.60
C GLU A 417 -0.55 -34.28 7.20
N LYS A 418 -1.88 -34.30 7.30
CA LYS A 418 -2.66 -35.41 7.85
C LYS A 418 -2.88 -36.56 6.85
N LEU A 419 -2.45 -36.39 5.60
CA LEU A 419 -2.71 -37.32 4.49
C LEU A 419 -1.51 -38.19 4.17
N SER A 420 -1.77 -39.41 3.69
CA SER A 420 -0.71 -40.27 3.15
C SER A 420 -0.10 -39.69 1.87
N LYS A 421 1.15 -40.05 1.59
CA LYS A 421 1.86 -39.59 0.37
C LYS A 421 1.12 -39.98 -0.91
N ASP A 422 0.49 -41.16 -0.95
CA ASP A 422 -0.24 -41.67 -2.10
C ASP A 422 -1.54 -40.87 -2.34
N GLN A 423 -2.27 -40.56 -1.27
CA GLN A 423 -3.44 -39.68 -1.34
C GLN A 423 -3.04 -38.28 -1.83
N LEU A 424 -1.98 -37.70 -1.28
CA LEU A 424 -1.48 -36.38 -1.71
C LEU A 424 -1.09 -36.36 -3.19
N TRP A 425 -0.44 -37.42 -3.68
CA TRP A 425 -0.06 -37.53 -5.07
C TRP A 425 -1.29 -37.59 -5.99
N GLU A 426 -2.28 -38.43 -5.66
CA GLU A 426 -3.54 -38.52 -6.41
C GLU A 426 -4.29 -37.18 -6.42
N LEU A 427 -4.39 -36.51 -5.27
CA LEU A 427 -5.03 -35.19 -5.17
C LEU A 427 -4.32 -34.15 -6.04
N ARG A 428 -2.98 -34.07 -5.97
CA ARG A 428 -2.19 -33.14 -6.79
C ARG A 428 -2.35 -33.44 -8.27
N ARG A 429 -2.29 -34.72 -8.66
CA ARG A 429 -2.49 -35.16 -10.05
C ARG A 429 -3.83 -34.70 -10.58
N LYS A 430 -4.91 -34.90 -9.84
CA LYS A 430 -6.25 -34.44 -10.22
C LYS A 430 -6.36 -32.92 -10.23
N ALA A 431 -5.75 -32.22 -9.27
CA ALA A 431 -5.73 -30.77 -9.21
C ALA A 431 -4.98 -30.13 -10.39
N THR A 432 -4.11 -30.85 -11.11
CA THR A 432 -3.45 -30.34 -12.33
C THR A 432 -4.43 -30.01 -13.46
N MET A 433 -5.69 -30.48 -13.39
CA MET A 433 -6.73 -30.05 -14.32
C MET A 433 -6.93 -28.53 -14.31
N ALA A 434 -6.67 -27.87 -13.17
CA ALA A 434 -6.69 -26.42 -13.06
C ALA A 434 -5.61 -25.73 -13.91
N ASN A 435 -4.53 -26.43 -14.30
CA ASN A 435 -3.48 -25.88 -15.17
C ASN A 435 -3.86 -25.88 -16.65
N GLN A 436 -4.97 -26.54 -17.01
CA GLN A 436 -5.35 -26.80 -18.40
C GLN A 436 -6.46 -25.85 -18.89
N ILE A 437 -6.55 -24.66 -18.28
CA ILE A 437 -7.51 -23.63 -18.68
C ILE A 437 -7.00 -22.95 -19.94
N ASN A 438 -7.88 -22.86 -20.94
CA ASN A 438 -7.58 -22.30 -22.24
C ASN A 438 -8.14 -20.88 -22.33
N LYS A 439 -7.36 -19.91 -22.81
CA LYS A 439 -7.81 -18.51 -22.92
C LYS A 439 -8.91 -18.30 -23.97
N ASP A 440 -9.00 -19.14 -24.98
CA ASP A 440 -9.88 -18.95 -26.14
C ASP A 440 -11.09 -19.90 -26.15
N ASN A 441 -11.07 -20.97 -25.35
CA ASN A 441 -12.07 -22.03 -25.42
C ASN A 441 -12.90 -22.17 -24.12
N HIS A 442 -14.05 -21.50 -24.12
CA HIS A 442 -14.97 -21.51 -22.98
C HIS A 442 -15.65 -22.88 -22.76
N SER A 443 -15.91 -23.69 -23.79
CA SER A 443 -16.55 -25.00 -23.60
C SER A 443 -15.62 -25.97 -22.88
N ILE A 444 -14.34 -26.01 -23.28
CA ILE A 444 -13.31 -26.80 -22.58
C ILE A 444 -13.18 -26.35 -21.12
N ASN A 445 -13.14 -25.03 -20.87
CA ASN A 445 -13.04 -24.51 -19.51
C ASN A 445 -14.25 -24.89 -18.64
N ARG A 446 -15.46 -24.93 -19.22
CA ARG A 446 -16.67 -25.40 -18.54
C ARG A 446 -16.59 -26.87 -18.18
N ASP A 447 -16.08 -27.71 -19.06
CA ASP A 447 -15.88 -29.14 -18.77
C ASP A 447 -14.86 -29.35 -17.65
N LYS A 448 -13.77 -28.56 -17.63
CA LYS A 448 -12.76 -28.60 -16.55
C LYS A 448 -13.33 -28.14 -15.23
N LEU A 449 -14.11 -27.05 -15.22
CA LEU A 449 -14.85 -26.59 -14.03
C LEU A 449 -15.76 -27.69 -13.50
N GLN A 450 -16.56 -28.33 -14.36
CA GLN A 450 -17.46 -29.41 -13.95
C GLN A 450 -16.71 -30.60 -13.34
N LYS A 451 -15.57 -30.99 -13.91
CA LYS A 451 -14.71 -32.05 -13.36
C LYS A 451 -14.14 -31.68 -11.99
N LEU A 452 -13.66 -30.45 -11.81
CA LEU A 452 -13.17 -29.96 -10.52
C LEU A 452 -14.28 -29.96 -9.46
N LEU A 453 -15.48 -29.50 -9.82
CA LEU A 453 -16.64 -29.50 -8.92
C LEU A 453 -17.11 -30.92 -8.58
N ALA A 454 -17.03 -31.86 -9.52
CA ALA A 454 -17.35 -33.26 -9.27
C ALA A 454 -16.37 -33.87 -8.25
N GLU A 455 -15.07 -33.65 -8.42
CA GLU A 455 -14.04 -34.10 -7.49
C GLU A 455 -14.21 -33.48 -6.08
N MET A 456 -14.56 -32.20 -6.00
CA MET A 456 -14.88 -31.54 -4.71
C MET A 456 -16.15 -32.12 -4.06
N ARG A 457 -17.14 -32.50 -4.86
CA ARG A 457 -18.40 -33.09 -4.36
C ARG A 457 -18.20 -34.51 -3.85
N GLU A 458 -17.45 -35.33 -4.56
CA GLU A 458 -17.14 -36.71 -4.15
C GLU A 458 -16.40 -36.77 -2.81
N ARG A 459 -15.61 -35.73 -2.50
CA ARG A 459 -14.75 -35.66 -1.31
C ARG A 459 -15.41 -34.98 -0.12
N LYS A 460 -16.69 -34.63 -0.24
CA LYS A 460 -17.43 -33.93 0.82
C LYS A 460 -17.46 -34.69 2.16
N ALA A 461 -17.38 -36.02 2.11
CA ALA A 461 -17.37 -36.87 3.31
C ALA A 461 -16.02 -36.87 4.05
N GLU A 462 -14.93 -36.44 3.40
CA GLU A 462 -13.57 -36.46 3.95
C GLU A 462 -13.02 -35.02 4.00
N PRO A 463 -13.22 -34.30 5.12
CA PRO A 463 -13.00 -32.86 5.18
C PRO A 463 -11.53 -32.46 4.99
N ASP A 464 -10.57 -33.22 5.53
CA ASP A 464 -9.14 -32.97 5.34
C ASP A 464 -8.69 -33.24 3.89
N VAL A 465 -9.21 -34.30 3.26
CA VAL A 465 -8.94 -34.62 1.84
C VAL A 465 -9.48 -33.52 0.92
N LEU A 466 -10.70 -33.05 1.19
CA LEU A 466 -11.32 -31.95 0.45
C LEU A 466 -10.53 -30.64 0.62
N ALA A 467 -10.11 -30.33 1.85
CA ALA A 467 -9.32 -29.14 2.13
C ALA A 467 -7.96 -29.16 1.40
N SER A 468 -7.24 -30.28 1.45
CA SER A 468 -5.97 -30.44 0.71
C SER A 468 -6.15 -30.37 -0.82
N PHE A 469 -7.26 -30.90 -1.35
CA PHE A 469 -7.60 -30.77 -2.77
C PHE A 469 -7.87 -29.31 -3.15
N LYS A 470 -8.70 -28.60 -2.38
CA LYS A 470 -8.97 -27.17 -2.56
C LYS A 470 -7.70 -26.34 -2.52
N ASN A 471 -6.81 -26.64 -1.57
CA ASN A 471 -5.48 -26.03 -1.45
C ASN A 471 -4.65 -26.23 -2.73
N SER A 472 -4.57 -27.47 -3.22
CA SER A 472 -3.84 -27.80 -4.45
C SER A 472 -4.42 -27.10 -5.69
N VAL A 473 -5.75 -27.05 -5.82
CA VAL A 473 -6.43 -26.36 -6.93
C VAL A 473 -6.13 -24.86 -6.89
N MET A 474 -6.26 -24.21 -5.73
CA MET A 474 -6.00 -22.78 -5.61
C MET A 474 -4.53 -22.43 -5.86
N SER A 475 -3.60 -23.20 -5.30
CA SER A 475 -2.17 -23.02 -5.53
C SER A 475 -1.82 -23.10 -7.02
N ASN A 476 -2.43 -24.05 -7.73
CA ASN A 476 -2.26 -24.20 -9.17
C ASN A 476 -2.82 -23.01 -9.95
N ILE A 477 -4.04 -22.56 -9.65
CA ILE A 477 -4.67 -21.39 -10.29
C ILE A 477 -3.78 -20.16 -10.17
N VAL A 478 -3.32 -19.84 -8.95
CA VAL A 478 -2.53 -18.63 -8.71
C VAL A 478 -1.14 -18.74 -9.37
N LYS A 479 -0.48 -19.90 -9.31
CA LYS A 479 0.80 -20.12 -10.01
C LYS A 479 0.70 -19.99 -11.52
N GLN A 480 -0.41 -20.43 -12.12
CA GLN A 480 -0.59 -20.34 -13.56
C GLN A 480 -0.73 -18.89 -14.03
N VAL A 481 -1.38 -18.04 -13.24
CA VAL A 481 -1.57 -16.62 -13.57
C VAL A 481 -0.24 -15.89 -13.80
N ALA A 482 0.81 -16.22 -13.04
CA ALA A 482 2.14 -15.65 -13.25
C ALA A 482 2.76 -15.98 -14.63
N ILE A 483 2.30 -17.06 -15.26
CA ILE A 483 2.79 -17.52 -16.57
C ILE A 483 1.93 -16.93 -17.69
N GLN A 484 0.63 -16.79 -17.47
CA GLN A 484 -0.32 -16.36 -18.49
C GLN A 484 -0.21 -14.88 -18.88
N ASP A 485 -0.76 -14.56 -20.04
CA ASP A 485 -1.07 -13.20 -20.47
C ASP A 485 -2.38 -12.70 -19.82
N ALA A 486 -2.80 -11.48 -20.12
CA ALA A 486 -4.01 -10.91 -19.54
C ALA A 486 -5.30 -11.66 -19.97
N LEU A 487 -5.33 -12.28 -21.16
CA LEU A 487 -6.48 -13.07 -21.62
C LEU A 487 -6.59 -14.37 -20.82
N GLY A 488 -5.46 -15.04 -20.60
CA GLY A 488 -5.36 -16.17 -19.69
C GLY A 488 -5.75 -15.78 -18.27
N ALA A 489 -5.25 -14.65 -17.74
CA ALA A 489 -5.64 -14.14 -16.42
C ALA A 489 -7.16 -13.93 -16.31
N SER A 490 -7.81 -13.42 -17.36
CA SER A 490 -9.27 -13.29 -17.42
C SER A 490 -10.00 -14.65 -17.40
N ALA A 491 -9.48 -15.67 -18.09
CA ALA A 491 -10.03 -17.03 -18.08
C ALA A 491 -9.89 -17.70 -16.71
N TYR A 492 -8.73 -17.54 -16.05
CA TYR A 492 -8.52 -18.01 -14.67
C TYR A 492 -9.40 -17.25 -13.66
N SER A 493 -9.59 -15.95 -13.87
CA SER A 493 -10.50 -15.14 -13.04
C SER A 493 -11.96 -15.60 -13.17
N TRP A 494 -12.38 -16.03 -14.37
CA TRP A 494 -13.69 -16.67 -14.56
C TRP A 494 -13.80 -17.96 -13.77
N LEU A 495 -12.82 -18.86 -13.92
CA LEU A 495 -12.82 -20.14 -13.21
C LEU A 495 -12.90 -19.91 -11.69
N LEU A 496 -12.10 -18.99 -11.15
CA LEU A 496 -12.07 -18.67 -9.73
C LEU A 496 -13.44 -18.17 -9.24
N VAL A 497 -14.05 -17.22 -9.94
CA VAL A 497 -15.37 -16.68 -9.54
C VAL A 497 -16.45 -17.77 -9.59
N GLU A 498 -16.40 -18.68 -10.57
CA GLU A 498 -17.29 -19.85 -10.59
C GLU A 498 -17.03 -20.79 -9.40
N LEU A 499 -15.78 -21.16 -9.14
CA LEU A 499 -15.43 -22.04 -8.02
C LEU A 499 -15.85 -21.45 -6.67
N VAL A 500 -15.59 -20.17 -6.44
CA VAL A 500 -15.98 -19.44 -5.21
C VAL A 500 -17.51 -19.38 -5.06
N THR A 501 -18.26 -19.34 -6.17
CA THR A 501 -19.73 -19.38 -6.13
C THR A 501 -20.23 -20.70 -5.53
N PHE A 502 -19.54 -21.83 -5.78
CA PHE A 502 -19.91 -23.15 -5.24
C PHE A 502 -19.23 -23.47 -3.91
N HIS A 503 -18.04 -22.92 -3.67
CA HIS A 503 -17.20 -23.15 -2.49
C HIS A 503 -16.66 -21.80 -1.98
N PRO A 504 -17.43 -21.06 -1.16
CA PRO A 504 -17.06 -19.70 -0.72
C PRO A 504 -15.75 -19.62 0.07
N ASP A 505 -15.38 -20.69 0.75
CA ASP A 505 -14.12 -20.83 1.49
C ASP A 505 -12.86 -20.76 0.61
N LEU A 506 -13.00 -20.97 -0.70
CA LEU A 506 -11.92 -20.74 -1.66
C LEU A 506 -11.54 -19.27 -1.81
N TRP A 507 -12.43 -18.34 -1.43
CA TRP A 507 -12.12 -16.91 -1.49
C TRP A 507 -10.99 -16.56 -0.53
N ASP A 508 -11.07 -17.04 0.72
CA ASP A 508 -10.08 -16.74 1.76
C ASP A 508 -8.70 -17.30 1.37
N LEU A 509 -8.70 -18.52 0.83
CA LEU A 509 -7.50 -19.19 0.34
C LEU A 509 -6.90 -18.50 -0.90
N PHE A 510 -7.73 -17.98 -1.80
CA PHE A 510 -7.28 -17.16 -2.92
C PHE A 510 -6.60 -15.89 -2.43
N LEU A 511 -7.23 -15.15 -1.53
CA LEU A 511 -6.68 -13.92 -0.96
C LEU A 511 -5.35 -14.19 -0.25
N TYR A 512 -5.25 -15.28 0.52
CA TYR A 512 -4.00 -15.69 1.14
C TYR A 512 -2.87 -15.85 0.12
N TYR A 513 -3.09 -16.63 -0.95
CA TYR A 513 -2.05 -16.84 -1.97
C TYR A 513 -1.74 -15.56 -2.76
N LEU A 514 -2.77 -14.78 -3.10
CA LEU A 514 -2.61 -13.52 -3.82
C LEU A 514 -1.77 -12.54 -3.02
N PHE A 515 -2.09 -12.30 -1.75
CA PHE A 515 -1.38 -11.34 -0.91
C PHE A 515 0.01 -11.82 -0.51
N LYS A 516 0.20 -13.14 -0.37
CA LYS A 516 1.53 -13.73 -0.19
C LYS A 516 2.46 -13.47 -1.39
N LEU A 517 1.91 -13.45 -2.61
CA LEU A 517 2.68 -13.31 -3.85
C LEU A 517 2.72 -11.88 -4.38
N CYS A 518 1.74 -11.07 -4.03
CA CYS A 518 1.62 -9.67 -4.41
C CYS A 518 1.20 -8.83 -3.18
N PRO A 519 2.10 -8.64 -2.21
CA PRO A 519 1.83 -7.84 -1.01
C PRO A 519 1.26 -6.45 -1.29
N PRO A 520 1.68 -5.70 -2.33
CA PRO A 520 1.11 -4.36 -2.62
C PRO A 520 -0.42 -4.28 -2.71
N LEU A 521 -1.10 -5.38 -3.06
CA LEU A 521 -2.56 -5.44 -3.15
C LEU A 521 -3.25 -5.66 -1.80
N MET A 522 -2.49 -6.08 -0.79
CA MET A 522 -2.98 -6.36 0.55
C MET A 522 -3.26 -5.04 1.29
N PRO A 523 -4.49 -4.81 1.76
CA PRO A 523 -4.79 -3.64 2.59
C PRO A 523 -3.89 -3.63 3.84
N GLY A 524 -3.20 -2.52 4.07
CA GLY A 524 -2.35 -2.32 5.24
C GLY A 524 -0.97 -2.97 5.24
N SER A 525 -0.58 -3.70 4.20
CA SER A 525 0.79 -4.20 4.10
C SER A 525 1.76 -3.04 3.88
N GLN A 526 2.81 -2.91 4.69
CA GLN A 526 3.86 -1.95 4.39
C GLN A 526 4.70 -2.45 3.21
N MET A 527 4.80 -1.64 2.16
CA MET A 527 5.65 -1.89 1.01
C MET A 527 7.13 -1.95 1.45
N CYS A 528 7.69 -3.16 1.63
CA CYS A 528 9.12 -3.34 1.94
C CYS A 528 9.97 -2.99 0.71
N ARG A 529 11.09 -2.28 0.94
CA ARG A 529 12.06 -1.97 -0.13
C ARG A 529 12.67 -3.25 -0.68
N GLU A 530 12.84 -3.29 -1.99
CA GLU A 530 13.60 -4.34 -2.65
C GLU A 530 15.05 -4.30 -2.16
N GLY A 531 15.54 -5.41 -1.61
CA GLY A 531 16.98 -5.65 -1.50
C GLY A 531 17.59 -5.87 -2.89
N GLN A 532 18.91 -5.93 -2.99
CA GLN A 532 19.66 -6.11 -4.24
C GLN A 532 19.22 -7.37 -5.01
N ILE A 533 18.23 -7.24 -5.90
CA ILE A 533 17.77 -8.26 -6.83
C ILE A 533 18.46 -7.99 -8.18
N ASN A 534 19.00 -9.02 -8.82
CA ASN A 534 19.55 -8.89 -10.19
C ASN A 534 18.49 -8.33 -11.15
N ILE A 535 18.87 -7.39 -12.01
CA ILE A 535 17.98 -6.66 -12.93
C ILE A 535 17.11 -7.60 -13.79
N GLU A 536 17.66 -8.67 -14.36
CA GLU A 536 16.88 -9.64 -15.16
C GLU A 536 15.81 -10.39 -14.34
N LYS A 537 16.07 -10.63 -13.04
CA LYS A 537 15.09 -11.23 -12.12
C LYS A 537 14.08 -10.19 -11.65
N LEU A 538 14.46 -8.92 -11.67
CA LEU A 538 13.62 -7.79 -11.29
C LEU A 538 12.51 -7.55 -12.33
N ASP A 539 12.83 -7.58 -13.63
CA ASP A 539 11.84 -7.49 -14.70
C ASP A 539 10.81 -8.62 -14.65
N GLN A 540 11.29 -9.85 -14.40
CA GLN A 540 10.41 -11.01 -14.21
C GLN A 540 9.50 -10.84 -13.01
N TYR A 541 10.02 -10.28 -11.91
CA TYR A 541 9.26 -10.02 -10.71
C TYR A 541 8.17 -8.95 -10.93
N TYR A 542 8.51 -7.82 -11.57
CA TYR A 542 7.52 -6.79 -11.93
C TYR A 542 6.43 -7.37 -12.83
N SER A 543 6.81 -8.14 -13.85
CA SER A 543 5.86 -8.83 -14.73
C SER A 543 4.91 -9.74 -13.95
N GLN A 544 5.41 -10.50 -12.98
CA GLN A 544 4.59 -11.37 -12.13
C GLN A 544 3.61 -10.57 -11.25
N ILE A 545 4.08 -9.51 -10.59
CA ILE A 545 3.24 -8.61 -9.79
C ILE A 545 2.13 -8.00 -10.65
N GLY A 546 2.48 -7.54 -11.85
CA GLY A 546 1.52 -6.99 -12.80
C GLY A 546 0.43 -8.00 -13.18
N LYS A 547 0.80 -9.27 -13.38
CA LYS A 547 -0.16 -10.36 -13.68
C LYS A 547 -1.08 -10.68 -12.51
N TYR A 548 -0.57 -10.72 -11.28
CA TYR A 548 -1.41 -10.90 -10.09
C TYR A 548 -2.38 -9.72 -9.90
N SER A 549 -1.91 -8.50 -10.10
CA SER A 549 -2.74 -7.27 -10.06
C SER A 549 -3.84 -7.30 -11.13
N THR A 550 -3.50 -7.74 -12.35
CA THR A 550 -4.46 -7.92 -13.44
C THR A 550 -5.53 -8.95 -13.11
N MET A 551 -5.12 -10.12 -12.59
CA MET A 551 -6.06 -11.17 -12.18
C MET A 551 -7.02 -10.66 -11.10
N TYR A 552 -6.51 -9.97 -10.08
CA TYR A 552 -7.36 -9.48 -9.01
C TYR A 552 -8.40 -8.47 -9.51
N GLY A 553 -7.99 -7.55 -10.39
CA GLY A 553 -8.93 -6.61 -11.01
C GLY A 553 -9.99 -7.29 -11.90
N PHE A 554 -9.63 -8.36 -12.63
CA PHE A 554 -10.62 -9.15 -13.39
C PHE A 554 -11.59 -9.93 -12.49
N VAL A 555 -11.11 -10.48 -11.38
CA VAL A 555 -11.95 -11.15 -10.38
C VAL A 555 -12.99 -10.17 -9.83
N LEU A 556 -12.57 -8.97 -9.40
CA LEU A 556 -13.48 -7.93 -8.92
C LEU A 556 -14.47 -7.47 -10.01
N THR A 557 -14.01 -7.31 -11.25
CA THR A 557 -14.88 -6.98 -12.40
C THR A 557 -15.98 -8.04 -12.57
N ARG A 558 -15.63 -9.32 -12.44
CA ARG A 558 -16.57 -10.42 -12.61
C ARG A 558 -17.53 -10.54 -11.44
N ILE A 559 -17.08 -10.32 -10.21
CA ILE A 559 -17.94 -10.26 -9.02
C ILE A 559 -18.98 -9.15 -9.19
N SER A 560 -18.55 -7.95 -9.62
CA SER A 560 -19.43 -6.81 -9.91
C SER A 560 -20.56 -7.19 -10.89
N LYS A 561 -20.21 -7.86 -12.00
CA LYS A 561 -21.18 -8.27 -13.03
C LYS A 561 -22.09 -9.43 -12.61
N LYS A 562 -21.56 -10.45 -11.93
CA LYS A 562 -22.27 -11.71 -11.65
C LYS A 562 -23.17 -11.63 -10.42
N GLN A 563 -22.72 -10.95 -9.36
CA GLN A 563 -23.44 -10.90 -8.08
C GLN A 563 -24.39 -9.70 -7.97
N GLY A 564 -24.47 -8.83 -8.98
CA GLY A 564 -25.31 -7.63 -8.92
C GLY A 564 -24.90 -6.66 -7.82
N SER A 565 -23.68 -6.78 -7.29
CA SER A 565 -23.12 -5.88 -6.27
C SER A 565 -21.92 -5.07 -6.78
N PRO A 566 -22.10 -4.19 -7.81
CA PRO A 566 -21.05 -3.29 -8.26
C PRO A 566 -20.45 -2.46 -7.14
N ILE A 567 -21.29 -2.04 -6.18
CA ILE A 567 -20.89 -1.21 -5.05
C ILE A 567 -19.88 -1.92 -4.16
N ARG A 568 -20.10 -3.21 -3.84
CA ARG A 568 -19.19 -3.97 -2.98
C ARG A 568 -17.84 -4.22 -3.65
N ALA A 569 -17.85 -4.63 -4.93
CA ALA A 569 -16.62 -4.84 -5.68
C ALA A 569 -15.84 -3.52 -5.87
N ALA A 570 -16.55 -2.42 -6.14
CA ALA A 570 -15.96 -1.10 -6.27
C ALA A 570 -15.37 -0.60 -4.93
N ALA A 571 -16.03 -0.86 -3.80
CA ALA A 571 -15.50 -0.53 -2.47
C ALA A 571 -14.17 -1.23 -2.19
N ILE A 572 -14.08 -2.54 -2.48
CA ILE A 572 -12.84 -3.30 -2.34
C ILE A 572 -11.75 -2.72 -3.26
N GLY A 573 -12.07 -2.45 -4.52
CA GLY A 573 -11.07 -1.89 -5.44
C GLY A 573 -10.64 -0.46 -5.09
N TRP A 574 -11.53 0.34 -4.48
CA TRP A 574 -11.19 1.66 -3.96
C TRP A 574 -10.25 1.56 -2.77
N GLU A 575 -10.49 0.63 -1.85
CA GLU A 575 -9.62 0.36 -0.71
C GLU A 575 -8.21 -0.05 -1.15
N VAL A 576 -8.10 -0.93 -2.16
CA VAL A 576 -6.81 -1.33 -2.74
C VAL A 576 -6.05 -0.13 -3.30
N LEU A 577 -6.70 0.72 -4.12
CA LEU A 577 -6.05 1.91 -4.67
C LEU A 577 -5.66 2.91 -3.57
N ALA A 578 -6.55 3.15 -2.61
CA ALA A 578 -6.26 4.04 -1.50
C ALA A 578 -5.07 3.54 -0.68
N ASN A 579 -4.97 2.23 -0.43
CA ASN A 579 -3.85 1.62 0.27
C ASN A 579 -2.53 1.83 -0.47
N VAL A 580 -2.48 1.49 -1.77
CA VAL A 580 -1.28 1.68 -2.60
C VAL A 580 -0.84 3.14 -2.62
N LEU A 581 -1.79 4.07 -2.79
CA LEU A 581 -1.51 5.50 -2.90
C LEU A 581 -1.19 6.19 -1.56
N SER A 582 -1.54 5.57 -0.43
CA SER A 582 -1.23 6.08 0.91
C SER A 582 0.21 5.78 1.32
N GLN A 583 0.90 4.90 0.61
CA GLN A 583 2.25 4.46 0.90
C GLN A 583 3.27 5.16 -0.02
N PRO A 584 4.54 5.30 0.41
CA PRO A 584 5.60 5.75 -0.48
C PRO A 584 5.74 4.77 -1.67
N PRO A 585 5.90 5.27 -2.90
CA PRO A 585 6.04 4.41 -4.06
C PRO A 585 7.33 3.59 -3.99
N LEU A 586 7.27 2.34 -4.45
CA LEU A 586 8.42 1.48 -4.69
C LEU A 586 8.82 1.56 -6.17
N SER A 587 10.14 1.51 -6.41
CA SER A 587 10.73 1.44 -7.74
C SER A 587 10.11 0.31 -8.55
N GLY A 588 9.61 0.59 -9.76
CA GLY A 588 9.03 -0.40 -10.69
C GLY A 588 7.69 -1.02 -10.26
N ILE A 589 7.56 -1.48 -9.02
CA ILE A 589 6.39 -2.18 -8.47
C ILE A 589 5.14 -1.32 -8.47
N THR A 590 5.20 -0.13 -7.85
CA THR A 590 3.98 0.66 -7.62
C THR A 590 3.35 1.13 -8.92
N GLY A 591 4.18 1.50 -9.91
CA GLY A 591 3.72 1.84 -11.25
C GLY A 591 3.04 0.66 -11.93
N GLU A 592 3.65 -0.54 -11.88
CA GLU A 592 3.11 -1.74 -12.51
C GLU A 592 1.78 -2.19 -11.85
N VAL A 593 1.69 -2.19 -10.52
CA VAL A 593 0.46 -2.52 -9.78
C VAL A 593 -0.67 -1.57 -10.15
N LEU A 594 -0.42 -0.25 -10.09
CA LEU A 594 -1.42 0.77 -10.41
C LEU A 594 -1.88 0.65 -11.87
N LEU A 595 -0.95 0.52 -12.81
CA LEU A 595 -1.24 0.34 -14.23
C LEU A 595 -2.17 -0.85 -14.45
N ARG A 596 -1.76 -2.04 -13.99
CA ARG A 596 -2.45 -3.30 -14.27
C ARG A 596 -3.78 -3.42 -13.56
N PHE A 597 -3.86 -2.92 -12.33
CA PHE A 597 -5.12 -2.91 -11.58
C PHE A 597 -6.13 -1.92 -12.19
N ILE A 598 -5.69 -0.72 -12.58
CA ILE A 598 -6.57 0.26 -13.22
C ILE A 598 -7.00 -0.19 -14.62
N GLN A 599 -6.13 -0.80 -15.41
CA GLN A 599 -6.50 -1.36 -16.72
C GLN A 599 -7.58 -2.44 -16.61
N SER A 600 -7.50 -3.30 -15.60
CA SER A 600 -8.42 -4.43 -15.42
C SER A 600 -9.72 -4.05 -14.72
N PHE A 601 -9.70 -3.14 -13.73
CA PHE A 601 -10.86 -2.80 -12.89
C PHE A 601 -11.30 -1.32 -12.94
N GLY A 602 -10.50 -0.43 -13.52
CA GLY A 602 -10.71 1.02 -13.52
C GLY A 602 -12.03 1.47 -14.15
N PHE A 603 -12.52 0.76 -15.17
CA PHE A 603 -13.84 1.04 -15.74
C PHE A 603 -14.97 0.88 -14.71
N THR A 604 -14.94 -0.18 -13.91
CA THR A 604 -15.95 -0.43 -12.86
C THR A 604 -15.91 0.67 -11.80
N LEU A 605 -14.71 1.13 -11.44
CA LEU A 605 -14.52 2.25 -10.51
C LEU A 605 -15.02 3.57 -11.09
N GLN A 606 -14.75 3.83 -12.37
CA GLN A 606 -15.24 5.02 -13.06
C GLN A 606 -16.77 5.04 -13.15
N GLU A 607 -17.39 3.91 -13.48
CA GLU A 607 -18.85 3.79 -13.56
C GLU A 607 -19.52 4.04 -12.19
N THR A 608 -18.92 3.48 -11.13
CA THR A 608 -19.46 3.55 -9.77
C THR A 608 -19.22 4.91 -9.10
N TYR A 609 -17.97 5.41 -9.12
CA TYR A 609 -17.55 6.61 -8.37
C TYR A 609 -17.46 7.88 -9.22
N ARG A 610 -17.52 7.77 -10.55
CA ARG A 610 -17.59 8.87 -11.51
C ARG A 610 -16.56 9.98 -11.22
N LYS A 611 -17.02 11.14 -10.75
CA LYS A 611 -16.19 12.32 -10.46
C LYS A 611 -15.09 12.04 -9.43
N GLN A 612 -15.34 11.16 -8.45
CA GLN A 612 -14.32 10.86 -7.44
C GLN A 612 -13.17 10.04 -8.04
N PHE A 613 -13.47 9.12 -8.96
CA PHE A 613 -12.43 8.39 -9.68
C PHE A 613 -11.61 9.32 -10.59
N VAL A 614 -12.25 10.31 -11.23
CA VAL A 614 -11.52 11.33 -12.01
C VAL A 614 -10.56 12.12 -11.11
N LYS A 615 -11.00 12.56 -9.93
CA LYS A 615 -10.12 13.23 -8.96
C LYS A 615 -8.94 12.35 -8.53
N LEU A 616 -9.19 11.06 -8.32
CA LEU A 616 -8.15 10.08 -7.99
C LEU A 616 -7.11 9.97 -9.13
N MET A 617 -7.56 9.86 -10.38
CA MET A 617 -6.68 9.83 -11.54
C MET A 617 -5.87 11.13 -11.69
N GLU A 618 -6.48 12.29 -11.45
CA GLU A 618 -5.75 13.57 -11.44
C GLU A 618 -4.71 13.63 -10.32
N PHE A 619 -5.02 13.14 -9.13
CA PHE A 619 -4.09 13.03 -8.03
C PHE A 619 -2.91 12.11 -8.38
N ILE A 620 -3.18 10.96 -9.00
CA ILE A 620 -2.13 10.05 -9.47
C ILE A 620 -1.20 10.79 -10.43
N VAL A 621 -1.74 11.46 -11.46
CA VAL A 621 -0.93 12.16 -12.47
C VAL A 621 -0.14 13.33 -11.88
N LYS A 622 -0.77 14.17 -11.07
CA LYS A 622 -0.16 15.44 -10.60
C LYS A 622 0.72 15.27 -9.37
N CYS A 623 0.36 14.37 -8.45
CA CYS A 623 0.98 14.30 -7.13
C CYS A 623 1.78 13.02 -6.91
N TYR A 624 1.32 11.89 -7.46
CA TYR A 624 1.90 10.59 -7.16
C TYR A 624 2.91 10.12 -8.22
N LEU A 625 2.62 10.35 -9.50
CA LEU A 625 3.52 10.02 -10.62
C LEU A 625 4.90 10.71 -10.51
N PRO A 626 5.02 11.99 -10.11
CA PRO A 626 6.33 12.60 -9.87
C PRO A 626 7.15 11.86 -8.79
N LYS A 627 6.48 11.37 -7.73
CA LYS A 627 7.14 10.58 -6.67
C LYS A 627 7.58 9.20 -7.18
N ILE A 628 6.80 8.58 -8.06
CA ILE A 628 7.21 7.33 -8.72
C ILE A 628 8.46 7.59 -9.59
N ARG A 629 8.48 8.68 -10.37
CA ARG A 629 9.66 9.06 -11.18
C ARG A 629 10.92 9.22 -10.34
N GLU A 630 10.82 9.92 -9.22
CA GLU A 630 11.94 10.16 -8.31
C GLU A 630 12.47 8.87 -7.67
N CYS A 631 11.59 7.90 -7.39
CA CYS A 631 11.95 6.62 -6.79
C CYS A 631 12.35 5.53 -7.80
N THR A 632 12.19 5.75 -9.10
CA THR A 632 12.43 4.70 -10.11
C THR A 632 13.92 4.52 -10.35
N GLU A 633 14.45 3.40 -9.88
CA GLU A 633 15.83 2.95 -10.05
C GLU A 633 16.03 2.18 -11.38
N GLU A 634 17.28 1.86 -11.72
CA GLU A 634 17.64 1.10 -12.93
C GLU A 634 16.92 -0.27 -12.98
N GLY A 635 16.20 -0.53 -14.07
CA GLY A 635 15.31 -1.70 -14.26
C GLY A 635 13.82 -1.38 -14.13
N GLY A 636 13.43 -0.32 -13.39
CA GLY A 636 12.02 0.05 -13.21
C GLY A 636 11.43 0.96 -14.31
N GLN A 637 12.27 1.49 -15.22
CA GLN A 637 11.90 2.53 -16.17
C GLN A 637 10.78 2.09 -17.13
N ASN A 638 10.80 0.83 -17.56
CA ASN A 638 9.78 0.32 -18.49
C ASN A 638 8.37 0.35 -17.87
N CYS A 639 8.24 -0.03 -16.59
CA CYS A 639 6.97 0.01 -15.87
C CYS A 639 6.45 1.46 -15.75
N LEU A 640 7.35 2.39 -15.46
CA LEU A 640 7.04 3.83 -15.41
C LEU A 640 6.57 4.35 -16.77
N ILE A 641 7.31 4.09 -17.85
CA ILE A 641 6.97 4.53 -19.22
C ILE A 641 5.60 3.99 -19.65
N LEU A 642 5.34 2.70 -19.40
CA LEU A 642 4.05 2.09 -19.72
C LEU A 642 2.91 2.75 -18.93
N PHE A 643 3.13 3.05 -17.65
CA PHE A 643 2.13 3.73 -16.83
C PHE A 643 1.88 5.17 -17.31
N GLU A 644 2.93 5.91 -17.67
CA GLU A 644 2.81 7.26 -18.23
C GLU A 644 2.05 7.27 -19.55
N ASN A 645 2.37 6.35 -20.45
CA ASN A 645 1.68 6.21 -21.72
C ASN A 645 0.19 5.92 -21.50
N PHE A 646 -0.13 5.01 -20.58
CA PHE A 646 -1.52 4.74 -20.21
C PHE A 646 -2.24 5.97 -19.66
N LEU A 647 -1.60 6.72 -18.75
CA LEU A 647 -2.18 7.94 -18.17
C LEU A 647 -2.35 9.06 -19.20
N ALA A 648 -1.42 9.22 -20.15
CA ALA A 648 -1.50 10.20 -21.22
C ALA A 648 -2.66 9.89 -22.19
N GLU A 649 -2.93 8.61 -22.42
CA GLU A 649 -4.05 8.16 -23.23
C GLU A 649 -5.41 8.19 -22.50
N TYR A 650 -5.40 8.08 -21.17
CA TYR A 650 -6.60 8.05 -20.36
C TYR A 650 -7.43 9.33 -20.53
N LYS A 651 -8.63 9.18 -21.10
CA LYS A 651 -9.60 10.27 -21.30
C LYS A 651 -10.88 9.96 -20.50
N PRO A 652 -11.18 10.67 -19.40
CA PRO A 652 -12.24 10.32 -18.44
C PRO A 652 -13.68 10.33 -18.98
N ASN A 653 -13.90 10.65 -20.26
CA ASN A 653 -15.22 10.68 -20.89
C ASN A 653 -15.27 9.98 -22.27
N LYS A 654 -14.24 9.22 -22.67
CA LYS A 654 -14.18 8.61 -24.02
C LYS A 654 -13.90 7.10 -24.07
N LEU A 655 -13.67 6.45 -22.93
CA LEU A 655 -13.27 5.04 -22.90
C LEU A 655 -14.44 4.11 -22.60
N THR A 656 -14.69 3.15 -23.50
CA THR A 656 -15.48 1.95 -23.21
C THR A 656 -14.61 0.91 -22.50
N GLN A 657 -15.21 -0.01 -21.72
CA GLN A 657 -14.47 -1.09 -21.03
C GLN A 657 -13.51 -1.85 -21.97
N ASN A 658 -13.91 -2.05 -23.23
CA ASN A 658 -13.10 -2.73 -24.24
C ASN A 658 -11.87 -1.91 -24.66
N GLN A 659 -11.90 -0.57 -24.61
CA GLN A 659 -10.75 0.27 -24.97
C GLN A 659 -9.70 0.36 -23.84
N MET A 660 -10.08 0.18 -22.57
CA MET A 660 -9.11 0.08 -21.46
C MET A 660 -8.38 -1.27 -21.44
N ILE A 661 -9.06 -2.34 -21.87
CA ILE A 661 -8.52 -3.71 -21.82
C ILE A 661 -7.77 -4.08 -23.11
N MET A 662 -8.27 -3.71 -24.29
CA MET A 662 -7.75 -4.23 -25.58
C MET A 662 -6.57 -3.46 -26.17
N LYS A 663 -6.22 -2.26 -25.67
CA LYS A 663 -5.15 -1.45 -26.29
C LYS A 663 -3.74 -1.82 -25.80
N TYR A 664 -3.65 -2.58 -24.71
CA TYR A 664 -2.40 -2.96 -24.03
C TYR A 664 -2.34 -4.47 -23.67
N MET A 665 -3.26 -5.25 -24.23
CA MET A 665 -3.15 -6.70 -24.43
C MET A 665 -2.45 -6.94 -25.77
#